data_AF-A0A7I5E705-F1
#
_entry.id   AF-A0A7I5E705-F1
#
_cell.length_a   1.000
_cell.length_b   1.000
_cell.length_c   1.000
_cell.angle_alpha   90.00
_cell.angle_beta   90.00
_cell.angle_gamma   90.00
#
_symmetry.space_group_name_H-M   'P 1'
#
loop_
_entity.id
_entity.type
_entity.pdbx_description
1 polymer ?
#
loop_
_entity_poly.entity_id
_entity_poly.type
_entity_poly.pdbx_seq_one_letter_code
_entity_poly.pdbx_strand_id
1 'polypeptide(L)'
;MKWLYGCIIVLAVGLLYFRPLLRHPKTEIVNVWTLTTPSTPTNLHRYRNCSLSTCLRSQRCMLDYSRISVYIQPITRVEDENGNVLTPVPSKEFYAIRTMLLPYSVSDHQQACLFFPGIDFLNLHRFPSIDAACAVANMLEERFYNVLMLTIIGHWNHTYRHILASPIIPLHLYRHRLDISLPPYYGDHPATNLPSSSTHKNLLVMLFNASSSFREDSLEAFARSEDVTILNECDDQPSVVCDVAGRVMQWEEALKASKFVLIHEGMPYFKLALQRALQATVIPVIFVPNYVLPFSDYIDWHLISLRPSSLARVVDVIKGLTAVKVESMRDQIRKVYAQFSTLEGIVNMTVRVLESRMLPIKARSYEHWNMMPERPISLPHLEPAAQLLMVLWSESLDAPYAQQYLHRLAPSQLISSVTVIWRDINNAPSYNGWDSTIPVEIITGVKHVYDLRSVVKQKKNVVVLIVPSGRCGLDAKTLRKAVNIWRTLPDRRFLIPCPGSSVLHATIIHKILLSSALKGDEPIAGFEQINELLDVHRSLHAITREQADASTSSQSLSKRDQPALRTVDRLHTPVLRKMQSVLAAVGVVYFLLVANFYNESNGFVKYYNTFYAVWKVIPIVFLTVFAAVHGGGLSKRDRLMCALGLFFGGIGDVLIGLSEGGIITGAVAFGIGHLFYKTQFLSHSTKIYWPLLIGALVWNAIIGNFCILPLVKQHPIEVLILTTYSLLLTYCVATTGSQYINRKRDHDEKGLLLRFIGFMLFFISDSVLIMAHRGYEVFWPEMVVLSTYYSAQYLILYGNIHTGLHAKAKLK
;
A
#
# COMPACT_ATOMS: atom_id res chain seq x y z
N MET A 1 38.98 12.69 -16.06
CA MET A 1 38.55 11.27 -16.22
C MET A 1 38.40 10.56 -14.88
N LYS A 2 39.44 10.43 -14.04
CA LYS A 2 39.32 9.73 -12.72
C LYS A 2 38.20 10.26 -11.81
N TRP A 3 37.98 11.58 -11.77
CA TRP A 3 36.88 12.20 -11.01
C TRP A 3 35.49 11.90 -11.60
N LEU A 4 35.35 11.86 -12.93
CA LEU A 4 34.09 11.52 -13.62
C LEU A 4 33.70 10.06 -13.38
N TYR A 5 34.69 9.15 -13.44
CA TYR A 5 34.49 7.75 -13.05
C TYR A 5 34.14 7.63 -11.56
N GLY A 6 34.75 8.44 -10.69
CA GLY A 6 34.38 8.53 -9.28
C GLY A 6 32.93 8.95 -9.06
N CYS A 7 32.44 10.01 -9.73
CA CYS A 7 31.05 10.44 -9.63
C CYS A 7 30.07 9.42 -10.25
N ILE A 8 30.43 8.77 -11.35
CA ILE A 8 29.62 7.69 -11.96
C ILE A 8 29.55 6.49 -11.02
N ILE A 9 30.65 6.12 -10.36
CA ILE A 9 30.68 5.03 -9.38
C ILE A 9 29.87 5.42 -8.14
N VAL A 10 29.98 6.65 -7.63
CA VAL A 10 29.19 7.11 -6.47
C VAL A 10 27.70 7.19 -6.80
N LEU A 11 27.33 7.65 -8.01
CA LEU A 11 25.94 7.63 -8.47
C LEU A 11 25.43 6.22 -8.73
N ALA A 12 26.24 5.32 -9.30
CA ALA A 12 25.87 3.93 -9.52
C ALA A 12 25.74 3.16 -8.20
N VAL A 13 26.65 3.37 -7.25
CA VAL A 13 26.60 2.81 -5.90
C VAL A 13 25.43 3.41 -5.12
N GLY A 14 25.17 4.72 -5.23
CA GLY A 14 23.99 5.36 -4.65
C GLY A 14 22.68 4.81 -5.25
N LEU A 15 22.60 4.67 -6.56
CA LEU A 15 21.43 4.10 -7.26
C LEU A 15 21.22 2.62 -6.92
N LEU A 16 22.30 1.83 -6.76
CA LEU A 16 22.21 0.42 -6.36
C LEU A 16 21.90 0.25 -4.87
N TYR A 17 22.42 1.12 -4.02
CA TYR A 17 22.24 1.09 -2.56
C TYR A 17 20.86 1.61 -2.15
N PHE A 18 20.35 2.67 -2.79
CA PHE A 18 19.01 3.22 -2.52
C PHE A 18 17.91 2.58 -3.36
N ARG A 19 18.22 1.78 -4.39
CA ARG A 19 17.24 1.03 -5.21
C ARG A 19 16.20 0.24 -4.39
N PRO A 20 16.59 -0.48 -3.32
CA PRO A 20 15.64 -1.25 -2.51
C PRO A 20 14.82 -0.36 -1.57
N LEU A 21 15.38 0.77 -1.12
CA LEU A 21 14.71 1.70 -0.19
C LEU A 21 13.73 2.67 -0.88
N LEU A 22 13.96 2.96 -2.17
CA LEU A 22 13.18 3.91 -2.95
C LEU A 22 12.18 3.23 -3.90
N ARG A 23 12.15 1.90 -3.99
CA ARG A 23 11.14 1.20 -4.77
C ARG A 23 9.76 1.37 -4.11
N HIS A 24 8.89 2.16 -4.73
CA HIS A 24 7.50 1.72 -4.74
C HIS A 24 7.43 0.41 -5.54
N PRO A 25 6.59 -0.56 -5.14
CA PRO A 25 6.30 -1.70 -6.01
C PRO A 25 5.82 -1.13 -7.35
N LYS A 26 6.56 -1.42 -8.43
CA LYS A 26 6.19 -1.02 -9.79
C LYS A 26 4.71 -1.30 -9.99
N THR A 27 3.94 -0.27 -10.34
CA THR A 27 2.57 -0.43 -10.79
C THR A 27 2.64 -0.90 -12.23
N GLU A 28 3.07 -2.14 -12.43
CA GLU A 28 2.73 -2.83 -13.66
C GLU A 28 1.21 -3.01 -13.65
N ILE A 29 0.54 -2.38 -14.61
CA ILE A 29 -0.70 -2.96 -15.11
C ILE A 29 -0.25 -4.26 -15.77
N VAL A 30 -0.35 -5.35 -15.02
CA VAL A 30 0.18 -6.65 -15.46
C VAL A 30 -0.80 -7.30 -16.45
N ASN A 31 -2.09 -6.93 -16.40
CA ASN A 31 -3.13 -7.62 -17.17
C ASN A 31 -4.13 -6.65 -17.78
N VAL A 32 -4.41 -6.80 -19.08
CA VAL A 32 -5.54 -6.19 -19.78
C VAL A 32 -6.57 -7.27 -20.05
N TRP A 33 -7.81 -7.08 -19.60
CA TRP A 33 -8.92 -7.99 -19.85
C TRP A 33 -9.96 -7.32 -20.73
N THR A 34 -10.46 -8.07 -21.72
CA THR A 34 -11.56 -7.62 -22.56
C THR A 34 -12.88 -8.17 -22.03
N LEU A 35 -13.86 -7.30 -21.86
CA LEU A 35 -15.21 -7.64 -21.46
C LEU A 35 -16.08 -7.81 -22.70
N THR A 36 -16.42 -9.05 -23.05
CA THR A 36 -17.46 -9.32 -24.04
C THR A 36 -18.83 -9.11 -23.39
N THR A 37 -19.69 -8.33 -24.02
CA THR A 37 -21.02 -8.02 -23.46
C THR A 37 -21.82 -9.32 -23.24
N PRO A 38 -22.32 -9.61 -22.02
CA PRO A 38 -23.18 -10.75 -21.82
C PRO A 38 -24.56 -10.47 -22.41
N SER A 39 -25.04 -11.37 -23.28
CA SER A 39 -26.33 -11.32 -23.97
C SER A 39 -27.55 -11.59 -23.07
N THR A 40 -27.38 -11.69 -21.74
CA THR A 40 -28.46 -12.05 -20.82
C THR A 40 -28.64 -10.98 -19.73
N PRO A 41 -29.89 -10.55 -19.45
CA PRO A 41 -30.16 -9.62 -18.36
C PRO A 41 -29.80 -10.30 -17.03
N THR A 42 -28.79 -9.77 -16.35
CA THR A 42 -28.37 -10.24 -15.03
C THR A 42 -29.50 -9.99 -14.02
N ASN A 43 -30.06 -11.06 -13.47
CA ASN A 43 -31.13 -11.00 -12.48
C ASN A 43 -30.67 -10.23 -11.24
N LEU A 44 -31.23 -9.03 -11.01
CA LEU A 44 -30.71 -8.02 -10.08
C LEU A 44 -30.53 -8.47 -8.62
N HIS A 45 -31.19 -9.57 -8.22
CA HIS A 45 -31.25 -10.03 -6.83
C HIS A 45 -30.86 -11.49 -6.63
N ARG A 46 -30.13 -12.08 -7.59
CA ARG A 46 -29.75 -13.51 -7.58
C ARG A 46 -29.15 -13.98 -6.25
N TYR A 47 -28.35 -13.14 -5.58
CA TYR A 47 -27.61 -13.49 -4.37
C TYR A 47 -28.12 -12.82 -3.09
N ARG A 48 -29.32 -12.23 -3.12
CA ARG A 48 -29.86 -11.47 -1.97
C ARG A 48 -30.01 -12.32 -0.70
N ASN A 49 -30.31 -13.61 -0.85
CA ASN A 49 -30.51 -14.54 0.26
C ASN A 49 -29.30 -15.46 0.54
N CYS A 50 -28.14 -15.19 -0.08
CA CYS A 50 -26.98 -16.05 0.13
C CYS A 50 -26.25 -15.71 1.42
N SER A 51 -25.69 -16.75 2.05
CA SER A 51 -24.88 -16.68 3.26
C SER A 51 -23.41 -16.99 2.96
N LEU A 52 -22.55 -16.87 3.98
CA LEU A 52 -21.13 -17.21 3.90
C LEU A 52 -20.90 -18.63 3.35
N SER A 53 -21.72 -19.61 3.72
CA SER A 53 -21.54 -21.01 3.29
C SER A 53 -22.06 -21.29 1.88
N THR A 54 -23.00 -20.49 1.38
CA THR A 54 -23.62 -20.70 0.06
C THR A 54 -22.97 -19.86 -1.04
N CYS A 55 -22.53 -18.64 -0.71
CA CYS A 55 -21.88 -17.74 -1.67
C CYS A 55 -20.36 -17.97 -1.75
N LEU A 56 -19.72 -18.34 -0.65
CA LEU A 56 -18.27 -18.46 -0.57
C LEU A 56 -17.82 -19.91 -0.42
N ARG A 57 -16.59 -20.19 -0.86
CA ARG A 57 -15.90 -21.47 -0.63
C ARG A 57 -15.09 -21.38 0.66
N SER A 58 -15.75 -21.61 1.80
CA SER A 58 -15.13 -21.56 3.12
C SER A 58 -13.99 -22.58 3.30
N GLN A 59 -14.01 -23.70 2.56
CA GLN A 59 -12.96 -24.72 2.59
C GLN A 59 -11.56 -24.19 2.28
N ARG A 60 -11.44 -23.16 1.42
CA ARG A 60 -10.14 -22.53 1.10
C ARG A 60 -9.55 -21.76 2.27
N CYS A 61 -10.40 -21.28 3.16
CA CYS A 61 -9.99 -20.52 4.34
C CYS A 61 -9.51 -21.41 5.49
N MET A 62 -9.72 -22.72 5.41
CA MET A 62 -9.32 -23.68 6.46
C MET A 62 -7.94 -24.33 6.21
N LEU A 63 -7.19 -23.84 5.23
CA LEU A 63 -5.82 -24.31 4.94
C LEU A 63 -4.78 -23.76 5.94
N ASP A 64 -4.97 -22.52 6.41
CA ASP A 64 -4.17 -21.87 7.45
C ASP A 64 -5.12 -21.35 8.54
N TYR A 65 -5.16 -22.04 9.68
CA TYR A 65 -6.03 -21.66 10.81
C TYR A 65 -5.52 -20.43 11.59
N SER A 66 -4.30 -19.95 11.30
CA SER A 66 -3.64 -18.91 12.09
C SER A 66 -3.91 -17.49 11.60
N ARG A 67 -4.24 -17.33 10.31
CA ARG A 67 -4.52 -16.03 9.66
C ARG A 67 -5.27 -16.23 8.35
N ILE A 68 -6.00 -15.22 7.90
CA ILE A 68 -6.58 -15.24 6.56
C ILE A 68 -5.47 -15.04 5.52
N SER A 69 -5.49 -15.84 4.45
CA SER A 69 -4.62 -15.67 3.28
C SER A 69 -5.36 -14.90 2.19
N VAL A 70 -4.71 -13.90 1.60
CA VAL A 70 -5.30 -13.02 0.59
C VAL A 70 -4.46 -13.10 -0.68
N TYR A 71 -5.05 -13.47 -1.80
CA TYR A 71 -4.40 -13.29 -3.10
C TYR A 71 -4.66 -11.86 -3.56
N ILE A 72 -3.59 -11.08 -3.68
CA ILE A 72 -3.64 -9.71 -4.17
C ILE A 72 -3.41 -9.76 -5.68
N GLN A 73 -4.48 -9.64 -6.45
CA GLN A 73 -4.37 -9.66 -7.90
C GLN A 73 -3.51 -8.48 -8.39
N PRO A 74 -2.59 -8.69 -9.34
CA PRO A 74 -1.90 -7.60 -10.03
C PRO A 74 -2.88 -6.58 -10.60
N ILE A 75 -2.43 -5.35 -10.84
CA ILE A 75 -3.30 -4.29 -11.35
C ILE A 75 -3.83 -4.71 -12.71
N THR A 76 -5.15 -4.69 -12.86
CA THR A 76 -5.85 -5.15 -14.05
C THR A 76 -6.64 -4.01 -14.64
N ARG A 77 -6.48 -3.79 -15.94
CA ARG A 77 -7.29 -2.84 -16.72
C ARG A 77 -8.32 -3.63 -17.52
N VAL A 78 -9.57 -3.20 -17.49
CA VAL A 78 -10.65 -3.82 -18.27
C VAL A 78 -11.08 -2.89 -19.37
N GLU A 79 -11.18 -3.44 -20.58
CA GLU A 79 -11.59 -2.74 -21.79
C GLU A 79 -12.84 -3.39 -22.38
N ASP A 80 -13.69 -2.60 -23.04
CA ASP A 80 -14.82 -3.12 -23.81
C ASP A 80 -14.35 -3.71 -25.16
N GLU A 81 -15.29 -4.28 -25.93
CA GLU A 81 -15.01 -4.83 -27.27
C GLU A 81 -14.49 -3.77 -28.26
N ASN A 82 -14.74 -2.48 -28.00
CA ASN A 82 -14.32 -1.36 -28.83
C ASN A 82 -12.97 -0.77 -28.38
N GLY A 83 -12.33 -1.31 -27.34
CA GLY A 83 -11.08 -0.82 -26.77
C GLY A 83 -11.21 0.36 -25.81
N ASN A 84 -12.44 0.74 -25.41
CA ASN A 84 -12.67 1.77 -24.39
C ASN A 84 -12.41 1.21 -23.00
N VAL A 85 -11.77 2.00 -22.15
CA VAL A 85 -11.42 1.60 -20.79
C VAL A 85 -12.63 1.71 -19.86
N LEU A 86 -12.99 0.60 -19.21
CA LEU A 86 -14.10 0.56 -18.26
C LEU A 86 -13.65 0.79 -16.81
N THR A 87 -12.39 0.53 -16.49
CA THR A 87 -11.87 0.64 -15.12
C THR A 87 -11.12 1.94 -14.87
N PRO A 88 -11.27 2.57 -13.68
CA PRO A 88 -10.52 3.75 -13.33
C PRO A 88 -9.03 3.46 -13.12
N VAL A 89 -8.20 4.49 -13.28
CA VAL A 89 -6.80 4.45 -12.87
C VAL A 89 -6.72 4.22 -11.35
N PRO A 90 -5.87 3.33 -10.82
CA PRO A 90 -5.84 3.04 -9.38
C PRO A 90 -5.46 4.27 -8.52
N SER A 91 -6.20 4.52 -7.44
CA SER A 91 -6.01 5.64 -6.48
C SER A 91 -4.88 5.41 -5.48
N LYS A 92 -4.46 6.49 -4.79
CA LYS A 92 -3.47 6.43 -3.70
C LYS A 92 -3.97 5.54 -2.55
N GLU A 93 -5.24 5.67 -2.21
CA GLU A 93 -5.94 4.88 -1.19
C GLU A 93 -5.94 3.41 -1.56
N PHE A 94 -6.19 3.06 -2.83
CA PHE A 94 -6.14 1.68 -3.30
C PHE A 94 -4.75 1.08 -3.16
N TYR A 95 -3.69 1.81 -3.50
CA TYR A 95 -2.32 1.36 -3.25
C TYR A 95 -2.00 1.20 -1.76
N ALA A 96 -2.48 2.11 -0.93
CA ALA A 96 -2.32 2.02 0.53
C ALA A 96 -2.98 0.74 1.07
N ILE A 97 -4.23 0.46 0.69
CA ILE A 97 -4.94 -0.78 1.09
C ILE A 97 -4.19 -2.02 0.61
N ARG A 98 -3.74 -2.05 -0.66
CA ARG A 98 -2.94 -3.18 -1.18
C ARG A 98 -1.69 -3.42 -0.35
N THR A 99 -1.00 -2.34 0.02
CA THR A 99 0.21 -2.40 0.86
C THR A 99 -0.12 -2.94 2.26
N MET A 100 -1.23 -2.50 2.86
CA MET A 100 -1.71 -2.98 4.16
C MET A 100 -2.12 -4.46 4.13
N LEU A 101 -2.53 -4.99 2.96
CA LEU A 101 -2.89 -6.40 2.79
C LEU A 101 -1.68 -7.31 2.48
N LEU A 102 -0.51 -6.77 2.13
CA LEU A 102 0.70 -7.56 1.82
C LEU A 102 1.09 -8.56 2.92
N PRO A 103 0.99 -8.27 4.23
CA PRO A 103 1.32 -9.23 5.29
C PRO A 103 0.46 -10.51 5.26
N TYR A 104 -0.73 -10.43 4.65
CA TYR A 104 -1.67 -11.55 4.46
C TYR A 104 -1.53 -12.20 3.08
N SER A 105 -0.60 -11.72 2.24
CA SER A 105 -0.56 -12.07 0.83
C SER A 105 -0.05 -13.49 0.56
N VAL A 106 -0.63 -14.13 -0.46
CA VAL A 106 -0.14 -15.38 -1.04
C VAL A 106 0.01 -15.23 -2.55
N SER A 107 0.99 -15.94 -3.12
CA SER A 107 1.33 -15.84 -4.54
C SER A 107 0.36 -16.59 -5.47
N ASP A 108 -0.32 -17.63 -4.97
CA ASP A 108 -1.27 -18.42 -5.74
C ASP A 108 -2.71 -18.18 -5.27
N HIS A 109 -3.59 -17.86 -6.22
CA HIS A 109 -5.01 -17.62 -5.97
C HIS A 109 -5.78 -18.88 -5.54
N GLN A 110 -5.29 -20.09 -5.84
CA GLN A 110 -5.93 -21.33 -5.40
C GLN A 110 -5.67 -21.63 -3.91
N GLN A 111 -4.57 -21.11 -3.37
CA GLN A 111 -4.17 -21.28 -1.96
C GLN A 111 -4.71 -20.16 -1.06
N ALA A 112 -5.30 -19.13 -1.65
CA ALA A 112 -5.86 -18.00 -0.93
C ALA A 112 -7.27 -18.27 -0.39
N CYS A 113 -7.52 -17.85 0.85
CA CYS A 113 -8.86 -17.75 1.41
C CYS A 113 -9.68 -16.68 0.69
N LEU A 114 -9.09 -15.49 0.51
CA LEU A 114 -9.74 -14.33 -0.10
C LEU A 114 -9.04 -13.92 -1.39
N PHE A 115 -9.82 -13.41 -2.33
CA PHE A 115 -9.33 -12.79 -3.55
C PHE A 115 -9.53 -11.28 -3.47
N PHE A 116 -8.45 -10.50 -3.53
CA PHE A 116 -8.52 -9.06 -3.60
C PHE A 116 -8.25 -8.59 -5.04
N PRO A 117 -9.23 -7.96 -5.71
CA PRO A 117 -9.14 -7.65 -7.13
C PRO A 117 -8.09 -6.57 -7.43
N GLY A 118 -7.57 -6.62 -8.66
CA GLY A 118 -6.60 -5.67 -9.22
C GLY A 118 -7.21 -4.35 -9.68
N ILE A 119 -8.49 -4.13 -9.37
CA ILE A 119 -9.34 -3.07 -9.88
C ILE A 119 -9.79 -2.20 -8.71
N ASP A 120 -9.69 -0.88 -8.87
CA ASP A 120 -10.03 0.07 -7.84
C ASP A 120 -11.54 0.35 -7.77
N PHE A 121 -12.24 -0.38 -6.89
CA PHE A 121 -13.67 -0.19 -6.60
C PHE A 121 -13.94 0.80 -5.45
N LEU A 122 -12.93 1.52 -4.96
CA LEU A 122 -13.10 2.37 -3.78
C LEU A 122 -14.06 3.54 -4.04
N ASN A 123 -14.09 4.08 -5.25
CA ASN A 123 -15.01 5.13 -5.65
C ASN A 123 -15.71 4.78 -6.95
N LEU A 124 -16.99 4.40 -6.86
CA LEU A 124 -17.78 3.95 -8.01
C LEU A 124 -18.06 5.06 -9.01
N HIS A 125 -18.02 6.34 -8.61
CA HIS A 125 -18.20 7.48 -9.52
C HIS A 125 -17.02 7.69 -10.47
N ARG A 126 -15.89 6.99 -10.28
CA ARG A 126 -14.73 7.05 -11.18
C ARG A 126 -14.85 6.08 -12.35
N PHE A 127 -15.82 5.17 -12.32
CA PHE A 127 -16.18 4.36 -13.48
C PHE A 127 -16.98 5.21 -14.47
N PRO A 128 -16.94 4.91 -15.78
CA PRO A 128 -17.73 5.64 -16.78
C PRO A 128 -19.23 5.65 -16.47
N SER A 129 -19.74 4.55 -15.90
CA SER A 129 -21.11 4.43 -15.39
C SER A 129 -21.16 3.39 -14.27
N ILE A 130 -22.24 3.42 -13.48
CA ILE A 130 -22.49 2.36 -12.48
C ILE A 130 -22.66 1.00 -13.15
N ASP A 131 -23.26 0.95 -14.34
CA ASP A 131 -23.43 -0.28 -15.11
C ASP A 131 -22.09 -0.87 -15.56
N ALA A 132 -21.11 -0.02 -15.91
CA ALA A 132 -19.74 -0.47 -16.21
C ALA A 132 -19.09 -1.11 -14.97
N ALA A 133 -19.22 -0.49 -13.80
CA ALA A 133 -18.74 -1.07 -12.55
C ALA A 133 -19.41 -2.43 -12.26
N CYS A 134 -20.73 -2.51 -12.49
CA CYS A 134 -21.50 -3.73 -12.31
C CYS A 134 -21.10 -4.85 -13.28
N ALA A 135 -20.83 -4.51 -14.55
CA ALA A 135 -20.38 -5.45 -15.55
C ALA A 135 -18.98 -6.03 -15.22
N VAL A 136 -18.06 -5.18 -14.76
CA VAL A 136 -16.74 -5.61 -14.28
C VAL A 136 -16.86 -6.50 -13.04
N ALA A 137 -17.77 -6.17 -12.11
CA ALA A 137 -18.02 -6.99 -10.92
C ALA A 137 -18.60 -8.39 -11.27
N ASN A 138 -19.49 -8.46 -12.27
CA ASN A 138 -20.01 -9.73 -12.80
C ASN A 138 -18.92 -10.58 -13.44
N MET A 139 -18.03 -9.98 -14.24
CA MET A 139 -16.89 -10.69 -14.81
C MET A 139 -15.98 -11.32 -13.73
N LEU A 140 -15.78 -10.62 -12.60
CA LEU A 140 -15.04 -11.18 -11.46
C LEU A 140 -15.80 -12.33 -10.80
N GLU A 141 -17.14 -12.31 -10.82
CA GLU A 141 -17.99 -13.38 -10.30
C GLU A 141 -17.83 -14.67 -11.08
N GLU A 142 -17.72 -14.60 -12.39
CA GLU A 142 -17.55 -15.80 -13.21
C GLU A 142 -16.18 -16.47 -13.00
N ARG A 143 -15.15 -15.68 -12.69
CA ARG A 143 -13.75 -16.13 -12.67
C ARG A 143 -13.24 -16.51 -11.28
N PHE A 144 -13.72 -15.86 -10.21
CA PHE A 144 -13.15 -16.02 -8.87
C PHE A 144 -14.22 -16.25 -7.78
N TYR A 145 -13.83 -16.96 -6.74
CA TYR A 145 -14.60 -17.13 -5.51
C TYR A 145 -13.96 -16.29 -4.40
N ASN A 146 -14.74 -15.99 -3.36
CA ASN A 146 -14.27 -15.30 -2.16
C ASN A 146 -13.65 -13.93 -2.46
N VAL A 147 -14.20 -13.21 -3.45
CA VAL A 147 -13.72 -11.87 -3.79
C VAL A 147 -14.17 -10.88 -2.72
N LEU A 148 -13.23 -10.08 -2.24
CA LEU A 148 -13.50 -8.94 -1.36
C LEU A 148 -13.55 -7.66 -2.19
N MET A 149 -14.72 -7.03 -2.27
CA MET A 149 -14.89 -5.73 -2.92
C MET A 149 -15.02 -4.63 -1.87
N LEU A 150 -14.02 -3.75 -1.83
CA LEU A 150 -14.02 -2.57 -0.97
C LEU A 150 -14.50 -1.35 -1.75
N THR A 151 -15.50 -0.67 -1.20
CA THR A 151 -16.03 0.59 -1.67
C THR A 151 -16.09 1.56 -0.49
N ILE A 152 -15.67 2.80 -0.71
CA ILE A 152 -15.68 3.89 0.28
C ILE A 152 -16.62 5.01 -0.17
N ILE A 153 -16.76 5.21 -1.48
CA ILE A 153 -17.61 6.24 -2.09
C ILE A 153 -18.49 5.59 -3.17
N GLY A 154 -19.80 5.87 -3.10
CA GLY A 154 -20.81 5.32 -3.99
C GLY A 154 -21.54 4.12 -3.38
N HIS A 155 -22.58 3.66 -4.09
CA HIS A 155 -23.43 2.56 -3.67
C HIS A 155 -23.66 1.58 -4.82
N TRP A 156 -23.60 0.29 -4.49
CA TRP A 156 -23.99 -0.77 -5.40
C TRP A 156 -25.52 -0.85 -5.48
N ASN A 157 -26.04 -1.11 -6.67
CA ASN A 157 -27.47 -1.38 -6.92
C ASN A 157 -27.78 -2.88 -7.03
N HIS A 158 -26.74 -3.73 -6.95
CA HIS A 158 -26.81 -5.16 -7.21
C HIS A 158 -26.15 -5.98 -6.11
N THR A 159 -26.62 -7.22 -5.89
CA THR A 159 -26.01 -8.18 -4.97
C THR A 159 -25.21 -9.23 -5.75
N TYR A 160 -23.91 -9.34 -5.49
CA TYR A 160 -23.01 -10.30 -6.14
C TYR A 160 -22.70 -11.49 -5.25
N ARG A 161 -22.10 -12.56 -5.78
CA ARG A 161 -21.54 -13.63 -4.92
C ARG A 161 -20.42 -13.16 -3.97
N HIS A 162 -19.81 -12.02 -4.26
CA HIS A 162 -18.67 -11.42 -3.56
C HIS A 162 -19.02 -10.94 -2.15
N ILE A 163 -18.00 -10.69 -1.33
CA ILE A 163 -18.12 -9.97 -0.05
C ILE A 163 -18.12 -8.49 -0.36
N LEU A 164 -19.21 -7.79 -0.06
CA LEU A 164 -19.31 -6.35 -0.26
C LEU A 164 -18.99 -5.64 1.05
N ALA A 165 -17.93 -4.83 1.01
CA ALA A 165 -17.55 -3.95 2.10
C ALA A 165 -17.76 -2.51 1.63
N SER A 166 -18.79 -1.83 2.14
CA SER A 166 -19.30 -0.56 1.58
C SER A 166 -19.80 0.38 2.67
N PRO A 167 -19.80 1.71 2.44
CA PRO A 167 -20.12 2.70 3.46
C PRO A 167 -21.63 2.71 3.79
N ILE A 168 -22.02 2.34 5.01
CA ILE A 168 -23.40 2.40 5.51
C ILE A 168 -24.41 1.81 4.50
N ILE A 169 -24.56 0.49 4.52
CA ILE A 169 -25.25 -0.26 3.47
C ILE A 169 -26.77 -0.21 3.68
N PRO A 170 -27.58 0.03 2.63
CA PRO A 170 -29.03 -0.10 2.72
C PRO A 170 -29.43 -1.52 3.17
N LEU A 171 -30.35 -1.61 4.13
CA LEU A 171 -30.74 -2.88 4.76
C LEU A 171 -31.21 -3.92 3.75
N HIS A 172 -31.89 -3.48 2.68
CA HIS A 172 -32.42 -4.35 1.64
C HIS A 172 -31.33 -5.00 0.75
N LEU A 173 -30.11 -4.45 0.73
CA LEU A 173 -28.95 -4.97 0.01
C LEU A 173 -27.94 -5.66 0.94
N TYR A 174 -28.05 -5.45 2.25
CA TYR A 174 -27.09 -5.97 3.22
C TYR A 174 -27.33 -7.45 3.52
N ARG A 175 -26.33 -8.30 3.28
CA ARG A 175 -26.38 -9.71 3.68
C ARG A 175 -25.66 -9.91 5.00
N HIS A 176 -26.44 -10.17 6.04
CA HIS A 176 -25.97 -10.33 7.41
C HIS A 176 -24.86 -11.39 7.52
N ARG A 177 -23.79 -11.08 8.27
CA ARG A 177 -22.56 -11.90 8.41
C ARG A 177 -21.78 -12.22 7.12
N LEU A 178 -22.25 -11.79 5.95
CA LEU A 178 -21.50 -11.89 4.69
C LEU A 178 -20.87 -10.54 4.35
N ASP A 179 -21.70 -9.50 4.21
CA ASP A 179 -21.27 -8.14 3.87
C ASP A 179 -20.76 -7.38 5.11
N ILE A 180 -20.03 -6.29 4.87
CA ILE A 180 -19.42 -5.47 5.93
C ILE A 180 -19.81 -4.01 5.70
N SER A 181 -20.60 -3.45 6.62
CA SER A 181 -20.85 -2.00 6.61
C SER A 181 -19.60 -1.28 7.13
N LEU A 182 -19.06 -0.37 6.32
CA LEU A 182 -17.89 0.44 6.63
C LEU A 182 -18.31 1.85 7.08
N PRO A 183 -17.49 2.54 7.89
CA PRO A 183 -17.65 3.97 8.09
C PRO A 183 -17.30 4.71 6.80
N PRO A 184 -17.96 5.83 6.50
CA PRO A 184 -17.50 6.69 5.43
C PRO A 184 -16.11 7.24 5.79
N TYR A 185 -15.29 7.50 4.76
CA TYR A 185 -13.95 8.04 4.91
C TYR A 185 -13.75 9.17 3.91
N TYR A 186 -13.51 10.38 4.40
CA TYR A 186 -13.33 11.59 3.60
C TYR A 186 -11.91 12.17 3.72
N GLY A 187 -10.93 11.36 4.14
CA GLY A 187 -9.54 11.79 4.32
C GLY A 187 -9.28 12.53 5.63
N ASP A 188 -7.99 12.72 5.94
CA ASP A 188 -7.53 13.50 7.10
C ASP A 188 -7.68 15.00 6.82
N HIS A 189 -8.87 15.54 7.09
CA HIS A 189 -9.02 16.99 7.16
C HIS A 189 -8.37 17.48 8.46
N PRO A 190 -7.44 18.46 8.41
CA PRO A 190 -6.85 19.00 9.62
C PRO A 190 -7.95 19.53 10.52
N ALA A 191 -7.95 19.10 11.78
CA ALA A 191 -8.79 19.69 12.80
C ALA A 191 -8.42 21.17 12.90
N THR A 192 -9.25 22.04 12.34
CA THR A 192 -9.15 23.47 12.54
C THR A 192 -9.40 23.74 14.01
N ASN A 193 -8.31 24.01 14.73
CA ASN A 193 -8.33 24.56 16.08
C ASN A 193 -8.79 26.02 15.98
N LEU A 194 -10.04 26.28 16.34
CA LEU A 194 -10.57 27.64 16.41
C LEU A 194 -11.46 27.81 17.65
N PRO A 195 -11.54 29.05 18.16
CA PRO A 195 -11.83 29.33 19.56
C PRO A 195 -13.28 29.02 19.93
N SER A 196 -13.44 28.39 21.09
CA SER A 196 -14.72 28.11 21.72
C SER A 196 -15.36 29.41 22.23
N SER A 197 -16.34 29.93 21.51
CA SER A 197 -17.24 30.95 22.07
C SER A 197 -18.63 30.85 21.46
N SER A 198 -19.54 30.19 22.17
CA SER A 198 -20.80 30.76 22.68
C SER A 198 -21.85 29.68 22.99
N THR A 199 -22.52 29.90 24.13
CA THR A 199 -23.81 29.33 24.62
C THR A 199 -24.30 28.01 24.00
N HIS A 200 -24.02 26.92 24.70
CA HIS A 200 -24.21 25.54 24.27
C HIS A 200 -25.65 25.04 24.45
N LYS A 201 -26.36 24.79 23.35
CA LYS A 201 -27.60 24.01 23.33
C LYS A 201 -27.30 22.50 23.35
N ASN A 202 -28.25 21.69 23.83
CA ASN A 202 -28.02 20.27 24.09
C ASN A 202 -28.10 19.42 22.81
N LEU A 203 -29.08 19.65 21.92
CA LEU A 203 -29.31 18.86 20.71
C LEU A 203 -29.20 19.69 19.42
N LEU A 204 -28.46 19.19 18.43
CA LEU A 204 -28.42 19.72 17.07
C LEU A 204 -29.33 18.94 16.13
N VAL A 205 -30.16 19.65 15.36
CA VAL A 205 -31.02 19.13 14.29
C VAL A 205 -30.71 19.87 13.00
N MET A 206 -30.41 19.14 11.92
CA MET A 206 -30.04 19.69 10.62
C MET A 206 -31.12 19.35 9.60
N LEU A 207 -31.79 20.36 9.05
CA LEU A 207 -32.89 20.19 8.09
C LEU A 207 -32.58 20.76 6.70
N PHE A 208 -31.38 21.30 6.48
CA PHE A 208 -30.97 21.74 5.16
C PHE A 208 -30.89 20.55 4.17
N ASN A 209 -31.51 20.71 3.00
CA ASN A 209 -31.75 19.71 1.96
C ASN A 209 -32.48 18.43 2.47
N ALA A 210 -33.17 18.50 3.61
CA ALA A 210 -33.91 17.36 4.15
C ALA A 210 -35.17 17.03 3.34
N SER A 211 -35.64 15.78 3.43
CA SER A 211 -36.96 15.41 2.92
C SER A 211 -38.07 16.21 3.62
N SER A 212 -39.13 16.57 2.88
CA SER A 212 -40.26 17.33 3.42
C SER A 212 -40.89 16.67 4.64
N SER A 213 -41.07 15.34 4.58
CA SER A 213 -41.57 14.51 5.69
C SER A 213 -40.72 14.67 6.96
N PHE A 214 -39.40 14.50 6.84
CA PHE A 214 -38.50 14.61 7.98
C PHE A 214 -38.47 16.03 8.55
N ARG A 215 -38.58 17.05 7.68
CA ARG A 215 -38.62 18.45 8.07
C ARG A 215 -39.88 18.78 8.88
N GLU A 216 -41.05 18.33 8.42
CA GLU A 216 -42.33 18.52 9.12
C GLU A 216 -42.34 17.81 10.49
N ASP A 217 -41.98 16.53 10.53
CA ASP A 217 -41.94 15.74 11.77
C ASP A 217 -40.96 16.34 12.80
N SER A 218 -39.81 16.86 12.34
CA SER A 218 -38.82 17.50 13.19
C SER A 218 -39.29 18.83 13.74
N LEU A 219 -39.97 19.65 12.93
CA LEU A 219 -40.52 20.92 13.40
C LEU A 219 -41.65 20.68 14.41
N GLU A 220 -42.51 19.70 14.19
CA GLU A 220 -43.54 19.31 15.17
C GLU A 220 -42.93 18.87 16.50
N ALA A 221 -41.89 18.03 16.46
CA ALA A 221 -41.24 17.50 17.65
C ALA A 221 -40.38 18.53 18.40
N PHE A 222 -39.71 19.45 17.70
CA PHE A 222 -38.63 20.26 18.28
C PHE A 222 -38.85 21.76 18.29
N ALA A 223 -39.80 22.33 17.52
CA ALA A 223 -39.94 23.78 17.39
C ALA A 223 -40.19 24.52 18.72
N ARG A 224 -40.78 23.84 19.71
CA ARG A 224 -41.10 24.42 21.03
C ARG A 224 -40.01 24.21 22.08
N SER A 225 -38.91 23.54 21.74
CA SER A 225 -37.87 23.15 22.70
C SER A 225 -36.69 24.11 22.69
N GLU A 226 -36.45 24.80 23.82
CA GLU A 226 -35.32 25.73 23.97
C GLU A 226 -33.94 25.04 23.94
N ASP A 227 -33.91 23.74 24.26
CA ASP A 227 -32.71 22.87 24.29
C ASP A 227 -32.19 22.46 22.91
N VAL A 228 -32.91 22.80 21.82
CA VAL A 228 -32.62 22.34 20.46
C VAL A 228 -32.14 23.49 19.56
N THR A 229 -31.08 23.23 18.80
CA THR A 229 -30.61 24.07 17.70
C THR A 229 -31.07 23.45 16.39
N ILE A 230 -31.91 24.16 15.64
CA ILE A 230 -32.35 23.75 14.31
C ILE A 230 -31.60 24.59 13.27
N LEU A 231 -31.00 23.92 12.29
CA LEU A 231 -30.32 24.53 11.15
C LEU A 231 -31.08 24.26 9.86
N ASN A 232 -31.41 25.32 9.12
CA ASN A 232 -32.13 25.29 7.84
C ASN A 232 -31.32 26.02 6.75
N GLU A 233 -31.77 25.96 5.50
CA GLU A 233 -31.32 26.87 4.45
C GLU A 233 -31.73 28.31 4.78
N CYS A 234 -30.87 29.29 4.47
CA CYS A 234 -31.22 30.71 4.61
C CYS A 234 -32.21 31.12 3.50
N ASP A 235 -33.25 31.88 3.83
CA ASP A 235 -34.27 32.34 2.87
C ASP A 235 -33.66 33.13 1.69
N ASP A 236 -32.63 33.94 1.96
CA ASP A 236 -31.96 34.77 0.95
C ASP A 236 -30.94 34.01 0.09
N GLN A 237 -30.39 32.89 0.59
CA GLN A 237 -29.34 32.11 -0.08
C GLN A 237 -29.46 30.61 0.28
N PRO A 238 -30.05 29.78 -0.60
CA PRO A 238 -30.27 28.36 -0.30
C PRO A 238 -28.99 27.53 -0.19
N SER A 239 -27.84 28.06 -0.61
CA SER A 239 -26.53 27.43 -0.45
C SER A 239 -25.88 27.66 0.92
N VAL A 240 -26.48 28.52 1.76
CA VAL A 240 -25.97 28.89 3.08
C VAL A 240 -26.88 28.33 4.17
N VAL A 241 -26.29 27.88 5.28
CA VAL A 241 -27.01 27.31 6.42
C VAL A 241 -27.21 28.38 7.49
N CYS A 242 -28.44 28.54 7.97
CA CYS A 242 -28.84 29.51 8.99
C CYS A 242 -29.50 28.83 10.20
N ASP A 243 -29.43 29.48 11.36
CA ASP A 243 -30.30 29.15 12.50
C ASP A 243 -31.73 29.70 12.30
N VAL A 244 -32.64 29.37 13.23
CA VAL A 244 -34.03 29.85 13.22
C VAL A 244 -34.14 31.39 13.30
N ALA A 245 -33.09 32.08 13.76
CA ALA A 245 -33.04 33.54 13.81
C ALA A 245 -32.46 34.17 12.53
N GLY A 246 -32.19 33.38 11.49
CA GLY A 246 -31.61 33.85 10.22
C GLY A 246 -30.11 34.15 10.28
N ARG A 247 -29.40 33.69 11.33
CA ARG A 247 -27.95 33.89 11.45
C ARG A 247 -27.21 32.78 10.72
N VAL A 248 -26.31 33.18 9.82
CA VAL A 248 -25.43 32.25 9.09
C VAL A 248 -24.55 31.49 10.07
N MET A 249 -24.55 30.16 9.97
CA MET A 249 -23.83 29.26 10.87
C MET A 249 -23.07 28.19 10.07
N GLN A 250 -21.84 27.88 10.49
CA GLN A 250 -21.15 26.68 10.01
C GLN A 250 -21.65 25.46 10.80
N TRP A 251 -22.25 24.50 10.11
CA TRP A 251 -22.84 23.32 10.77
C TRP A 251 -21.79 22.47 11.53
N GLU A 252 -20.54 22.43 11.05
CA GLU A 252 -19.44 21.72 11.75
C GLU A 252 -19.09 22.38 13.11
N GLU A 253 -19.23 23.70 13.22
CA GLU A 253 -19.04 24.44 14.48
C GLU A 253 -20.21 24.18 15.44
N ALA A 254 -21.44 24.25 14.92
CA ALA A 254 -22.65 23.95 15.67
C ALA A 254 -22.65 22.50 16.19
N LEU A 255 -22.12 21.56 15.40
CA LEU A 255 -21.95 20.15 15.79
C LEU A 255 -21.01 20.03 16.99
N LYS A 256 -19.80 20.60 16.89
CA LYS A 256 -18.79 20.56 17.98
C LYS A 256 -19.30 21.23 19.26
N ALA A 257 -20.15 22.25 19.14
CA ALA A 257 -20.71 22.97 20.29
C ALA A 257 -21.84 22.22 21.00
N SER A 258 -22.43 21.20 20.35
CA SER A 258 -23.61 20.47 20.80
C SER A 258 -23.25 19.18 21.55
N LYS A 259 -24.09 18.72 22.49
CA LYS A 259 -23.86 17.43 23.20
C LYS A 259 -24.36 16.23 22.42
N PHE A 260 -25.49 16.42 21.74
CA PHE A 260 -26.18 15.43 20.94
C PHE A 260 -26.42 15.95 19.52
N VAL A 261 -26.48 15.06 18.55
CA VAL A 261 -26.87 15.38 17.16
C VAL A 261 -27.88 14.37 16.66
N LEU A 262 -28.95 14.85 16.02
CA LEU A 262 -29.91 13.99 15.35
C LEU A 262 -29.35 13.52 14.00
N ILE A 263 -29.35 12.20 13.78
CA ILE A 263 -28.94 11.57 12.52
C ILE A 263 -30.16 10.83 11.97
N HIS A 264 -30.71 11.32 10.86
CA HIS A 264 -31.92 10.78 10.24
C HIS A 264 -31.68 10.44 8.76
N GLU A 265 -32.31 9.39 8.25
CA GLU A 265 -32.12 8.95 6.85
C GLU A 265 -32.65 9.94 5.81
N GLY A 266 -33.63 10.77 6.20
CA GLY A 266 -34.14 11.89 5.41
C GLY A 266 -33.17 13.06 5.24
N MET A 267 -31.99 13.02 5.88
CA MET A 267 -30.93 14.02 5.66
C MET A 267 -29.96 13.51 4.57
N PRO A 268 -29.74 14.22 3.46
CA PRO A 268 -28.89 13.74 2.36
C PRO A 268 -27.42 13.52 2.78
N TYR A 269 -26.94 14.23 3.80
CA TYR A 269 -25.55 14.14 4.30
C TYR A 269 -25.42 13.36 5.61
N PHE A 270 -26.42 12.54 6.00
CA PHE A 270 -26.42 11.86 7.30
C PHE A 270 -25.18 11.00 7.55
N LYS A 271 -24.58 10.42 6.49
CA LYS A 271 -23.35 9.61 6.57
C LYS A 271 -22.15 10.44 7.00
N LEU A 272 -21.97 11.61 6.40
CA LEU A 272 -20.93 12.57 6.75
C LEU A 272 -21.17 13.12 8.15
N ALA A 273 -22.41 13.50 8.46
CA ALA A 273 -22.80 13.98 9.78
C ALA A 273 -22.48 12.96 10.88
N LEU A 274 -22.80 11.68 10.66
CA LEU A 274 -22.49 10.60 11.60
C LEU A 274 -20.98 10.48 11.84
N GLN A 275 -20.17 10.52 10.77
CA GLN A 275 -18.72 10.45 10.92
C GLN A 275 -18.15 11.66 11.66
N ARG A 276 -18.59 12.88 11.33
CA ARG A 276 -18.16 14.10 12.02
C ARG A 276 -18.59 14.09 13.48
N ALA A 277 -19.76 13.55 13.80
CA ALA A 277 -20.24 13.41 15.17
C ALA A 277 -19.31 12.50 15.99
N LEU A 278 -18.94 11.34 15.45
CA LEU A 278 -17.98 10.44 16.11
C LEU A 278 -16.60 11.08 16.26
N GLN A 279 -16.12 11.78 15.23
CA GLN A 279 -14.85 12.51 15.26
C GLN A 279 -14.83 13.60 16.34
N ALA A 280 -15.94 14.32 16.51
CA ALA A 280 -16.11 15.36 17.52
C ALA A 280 -16.56 14.82 18.90
N THR A 281 -16.74 13.49 19.04
CA THR A 281 -17.24 12.85 20.26
C THR A 281 -18.62 13.36 20.72
N VAL A 282 -19.44 13.78 19.76
CA VAL A 282 -20.84 14.18 19.96
C VAL A 282 -21.71 12.93 19.90
N ILE A 283 -22.66 12.78 20.83
CA ILE A 283 -23.48 11.55 20.92
C ILE A 283 -24.56 11.58 19.82
N PRO A 284 -24.54 10.65 18.84
CA PRO A 284 -25.56 10.60 17.81
C PRO A 284 -26.88 10.02 18.36
N VAL A 285 -27.99 10.65 17.98
CA VAL A 285 -29.36 10.15 18.14
C VAL A 285 -29.81 9.63 16.78
N ILE A 286 -29.95 8.31 16.62
CA ILE A 286 -29.99 7.67 15.31
C ILE A 286 -31.41 7.19 14.96
N PHE A 287 -31.91 7.64 13.80
CA PHE A 287 -33.15 7.22 13.14
C PHE A 287 -32.88 6.87 11.66
N VAL A 288 -32.17 5.76 11.44
CA VAL A 288 -31.84 5.26 10.10
C VAL A 288 -32.25 3.79 9.93
N PRO A 289 -33.56 3.47 10.07
CA PRO A 289 -34.04 2.08 10.10
C PRO A 289 -33.71 1.30 8.81
N ASN A 290 -33.57 1.99 7.68
CA ASN A 290 -33.28 1.36 6.38
C ASN A 290 -31.79 1.20 6.08
N TYR A 291 -30.91 1.47 7.04
CA TYR A 291 -29.46 1.41 6.86
C TYR A 291 -28.76 0.63 7.96
N VAL A 292 -27.68 -0.04 7.59
CA VAL A 292 -26.82 -0.78 8.50
C VAL A 292 -25.62 0.07 8.90
N LEU A 293 -25.48 0.32 10.19
CA LEU A 293 -24.43 1.15 10.75
C LEU A 293 -23.04 0.50 10.61
N PRO A 294 -21.95 1.30 10.61
CA PRO A 294 -20.60 0.78 10.47
C PRO A 294 -20.28 -0.33 11.48
N PHE A 295 -19.80 -1.46 10.99
CA PHE A 295 -19.43 -2.65 11.76
C PHE A 295 -20.50 -3.13 12.78
N SER A 296 -21.79 -2.92 12.51
CA SER A 296 -22.90 -3.22 13.44
C SER A 296 -22.98 -4.68 13.92
N ASP A 297 -22.39 -5.61 13.18
CA ASP A 297 -22.30 -7.03 13.57
C ASP A 297 -21.37 -7.27 14.78
N TYR A 298 -20.48 -6.32 15.08
CA TYR A 298 -19.44 -6.45 16.10
C TYR A 298 -19.39 -5.26 17.07
N ILE A 299 -19.73 -4.06 16.59
CA ILE A 299 -19.81 -2.84 17.41
C ILE A 299 -21.24 -2.66 17.91
N ASP A 300 -21.40 -2.60 19.23
CA ASP A 300 -22.67 -2.31 19.86
C ASP A 300 -22.95 -0.82 19.86
N TRP A 301 -23.76 -0.40 18.89
CA TRP A 301 -24.19 0.98 18.75
C TRP A 301 -25.05 1.50 19.91
N HIS A 302 -25.63 0.64 20.76
CA HIS A 302 -26.33 1.10 21.98
C HIS A 302 -25.37 1.74 23.00
N LEU A 303 -24.07 1.44 22.95
CA LEU A 303 -23.08 2.00 23.85
C LEU A 303 -22.62 3.41 23.44
N ILE A 304 -22.76 3.74 22.16
CA ILE A 304 -22.21 4.97 21.55
C ILE A 304 -23.28 5.87 20.91
N SER A 305 -24.55 5.47 20.92
CA SER A 305 -25.65 6.24 20.32
C SER A 305 -26.95 6.07 21.11
N LEU A 306 -27.87 7.03 20.93
CA LEU A 306 -29.24 6.95 21.45
C LEU A 306 -30.20 6.56 20.33
N ARG A 307 -31.14 5.67 20.63
CA ARG A 307 -32.17 5.20 19.69
C ARG A 307 -33.56 5.21 20.34
N PRO A 308 -34.14 6.40 20.57
CA PRO A 308 -35.50 6.52 21.10
C PRO A 308 -36.53 6.02 20.08
N SER A 309 -37.72 5.65 20.56
CA SER A 309 -38.77 5.06 19.73
C SER A 309 -39.45 6.04 18.77
N SER A 310 -39.40 7.35 19.06
CA SER A 310 -39.99 8.41 18.22
C SER A 310 -39.25 9.73 18.43
N LEU A 311 -39.35 10.64 17.45
CA LEU A 311 -38.73 11.97 17.52
C LEU A 311 -39.23 12.78 18.73
N ALA A 312 -40.52 12.70 19.06
CA ALA A 312 -41.10 13.39 20.21
C ALA A 312 -40.45 13.01 21.56
N ARG A 313 -39.98 11.78 21.72
CA ARG A 313 -39.34 11.31 22.97
C ARG A 313 -37.85 11.68 23.09
N VAL A 314 -37.25 12.21 22.04
CA VAL A 314 -35.80 12.52 22.02
C VAL A 314 -35.44 13.49 23.13
N VAL A 315 -36.22 14.56 23.30
CA VAL A 315 -35.95 15.60 24.32
C VAL A 315 -36.07 15.02 25.73
N ASP A 316 -37.10 14.19 26.00
CA ASP A 316 -37.29 13.54 27.30
C ASP A 316 -36.15 12.58 27.64
N VAL A 317 -35.69 11.79 26.65
CA VAL A 317 -34.57 10.86 26.82
C VAL A 317 -33.28 11.62 27.10
N ILE A 318 -33.01 12.70 26.36
CA ILE A 318 -31.81 13.52 26.57
C ILE A 318 -31.83 14.17 27.95
N LYS A 319 -32.98 14.70 28.40
CA LYS A 319 -33.14 15.28 29.74
C LYS A 319 -33.01 14.26 30.87
N GLY A 320 -33.39 13.00 30.61
CA GLY A 320 -33.26 11.90 31.57
C GLY A 320 -31.83 11.36 31.76
N LEU A 321 -30.86 11.78 30.94
CA LEU A 321 -29.47 11.30 31.04
C LEU A 321 -28.67 12.11 32.06
N THR A 322 -27.97 11.41 32.95
CA THR A 322 -27.03 12.03 33.90
C THR A 322 -25.74 12.45 33.20
N ALA A 323 -25.06 13.48 33.72
CA ALA A 323 -23.77 13.93 33.17
C ALA A 323 -22.71 12.81 33.15
N VAL A 324 -22.71 11.93 34.15
CA VAL A 324 -21.82 10.76 34.23
C VAL A 324 -22.10 9.80 33.07
N LYS A 325 -23.36 9.54 32.74
CA LYS A 325 -23.73 8.66 31.62
C LYS A 325 -23.31 9.26 30.28
N VAL A 326 -23.50 10.57 30.11
CA VAL A 326 -23.07 11.30 28.90
C VAL A 326 -21.56 11.18 28.71
N GLU A 327 -20.75 11.42 29.74
CA GLU A 327 -19.29 11.32 29.60
C GLU A 327 -18.84 9.88 29.37
N SER A 328 -19.45 8.90 30.03
CA SER A 328 -19.21 7.48 29.78
C SER A 328 -19.47 7.08 28.31
N MET A 329 -20.54 7.60 27.70
CA MET A 329 -20.82 7.37 26.27
C MET A 329 -19.78 8.05 25.38
N ARG A 330 -19.31 9.26 25.72
CA ARG A 330 -18.26 9.97 24.98
C ARG A 330 -16.92 9.24 25.04
N ASP A 331 -16.54 8.73 26.20
CA ASP A 331 -15.36 7.89 26.36
C ASP A 331 -15.44 6.64 25.49
N GLN A 332 -16.62 6.01 25.45
CA GLN A 332 -16.84 4.87 24.58
C GLN A 332 -16.74 5.24 23.09
N ILE A 333 -17.30 6.39 22.68
CA ILE A 333 -17.16 6.90 21.31
C ILE A 333 -15.69 7.09 20.95
N ARG A 334 -14.89 7.73 21.81
CA ARG A 334 -13.43 7.93 21.59
C ARG A 334 -12.72 6.60 21.35
N LYS A 335 -12.99 5.60 22.20
CA LYS A 335 -12.38 4.26 22.12
C LYS A 335 -12.78 3.51 20.85
N VAL A 336 -14.07 3.53 20.49
CA VAL A 336 -14.60 2.82 19.33
C VAL A 336 -14.15 3.50 18.03
N TYR A 337 -14.29 4.83 17.94
CA TYR A 337 -13.90 5.60 16.75
C TYR A 337 -12.40 5.49 16.46
N ALA A 338 -11.53 5.44 17.48
CA ALA A 338 -10.10 5.25 17.30
C ALA A 338 -9.73 3.96 16.53
N GLN A 339 -10.60 2.94 16.53
CA GLN A 339 -10.35 1.69 15.79
C GLN A 339 -10.52 1.84 14.28
N PHE A 340 -11.28 2.84 13.82
CA PHE A 340 -11.61 3.03 12.41
C PHE A 340 -11.55 4.50 11.96
N SER A 341 -10.82 5.34 12.68
CA SER A 341 -10.65 6.77 12.36
C SER A 341 -9.81 6.99 11.11
N THR A 342 -8.84 6.11 10.85
CA THR A 342 -7.95 6.17 9.68
C THR A 342 -8.27 5.06 8.67
N LEU A 343 -7.80 5.22 7.43
CA LEU A 343 -7.91 4.17 6.40
C LEU A 343 -7.29 2.85 6.87
N GLU A 344 -6.14 2.90 7.56
CA GLU A 344 -5.49 1.72 8.13
C GLU A 344 -6.36 1.05 9.20
N GLY A 345 -6.98 1.84 10.08
CA GLY A 345 -7.93 1.34 11.08
C GLY A 345 -9.11 0.62 10.44
N ILE A 346 -9.70 1.20 9.39
CA ILE A 346 -10.80 0.59 8.63
C ILE A 346 -10.39 -0.75 8.02
N VAL A 347 -9.23 -0.82 7.37
CA VAL A 347 -8.73 -2.06 6.75
C VAL A 347 -8.44 -3.13 7.80
N ASN A 348 -7.76 -2.76 8.89
CA ASN A 348 -7.44 -3.67 9.99
C ASN A 348 -8.72 -4.20 10.65
N MET A 349 -9.70 -3.33 10.93
CA MET A 349 -11.01 -3.73 11.45
C MET A 349 -11.73 -4.69 10.50
N THR A 350 -11.72 -4.41 9.19
CA THR A 350 -12.32 -5.27 8.17
C THR A 350 -11.67 -6.65 8.14
N VAL A 351 -10.33 -6.73 8.18
CA VAL A 351 -9.59 -8.00 8.26
C VAL A 351 -9.95 -8.75 9.54
N ARG A 352 -10.00 -8.08 10.69
CA ARG A 352 -10.37 -8.70 11.97
C ARG A 352 -11.79 -9.26 11.98
N VAL A 353 -12.73 -8.57 11.33
CA VAL A 353 -14.10 -9.05 11.10
C VAL A 353 -14.08 -10.30 10.23
N LEU A 354 -13.35 -10.29 9.11
CA LEU A 354 -13.23 -11.45 8.22
C LEU A 354 -12.60 -12.66 8.92
N GLU A 355 -11.52 -12.47 9.68
CA GLU A 355 -10.93 -13.52 10.52
C GLU A 355 -11.95 -14.11 11.49
N SER A 356 -12.73 -13.28 12.18
CA SER A 356 -13.72 -13.75 13.16
C SER A 356 -14.89 -14.50 12.53
N ARG A 357 -15.20 -14.24 11.25
CA ARG A 357 -16.26 -14.93 10.50
C ARG A 357 -15.79 -16.24 9.88
N MET A 358 -14.56 -16.25 9.36
CA MET A 358 -14.04 -17.33 8.53
C MET A 358 -13.15 -18.32 9.29
N LEU A 359 -12.54 -17.88 10.40
CA LEU A 359 -11.64 -18.68 11.22
C LEU A 359 -12.22 -18.83 12.63
N PRO A 360 -12.86 -19.97 12.96
CA PRO A 360 -13.49 -20.17 14.27
C PRO A 360 -12.55 -19.91 15.46
N ILE A 361 -11.26 -20.22 15.31
CA ILE A 361 -10.23 -20.05 16.36
C ILE A 361 -9.93 -18.56 16.65
N LYS A 362 -10.21 -17.66 15.70
CA LYS A 362 -10.00 -16.21 15.83
C LYS A 362 -11.27 -15.46 16.24
N ALA A 363 -12.36 -16.18 16.52
CA ALA A 363 -13.59 -15.58 17.01
C ALA A 363 -13.32 -14.85 18.34
N ARG A 364 -13.65 -13.57 18.37
CA ARG A 364 -13.51 -12.69 19.53
C ARG A 364 -14.85 -12.59 20.27
N SER A 365 -14.79 -12.47 21.60
CA SER A 365 -15.98 -12.26 22.42
C SER A 365 -16.55 -10.84 22.24
N TYR A 366 -17.79 -10.64 22.69
CA TYR A 366 -18.45 -9.34 22.68
C TYR A 366 -17.64 -8.28 23.44
N GLU A 367 -17.08 -8.66 24.59
CA GLU A 367 -16.27 -7.78 25.44
C GLU A 367 -15.01 -7.36 24.72
N HIS A 368 -14.32 -8.24 24.00
CA HIS A 368 -13.11 -7.85 23.26
C HIS A 368 -13.39 -6.78 22.19
N TRP A 369 -14.58 -6.76 21.60
CA TRP A 369 -14.98 -5.75 20.62
C TRP A 369 -15.45 -4.44 21.26
N ASN A 370 -16.18 -4.53 22.38
CA ASN A 370 -16.94 -3.39 22.94
C ASN A 370 -16.50 -2.96 24.33
N MET A 371 -15.97 -3.86 25.14
CA MET A 371 -15.49 -3.60 26.50
C MET A 371 -13.98 -3.83 26.54
N MET A 372 -13.18 -2.82 26.18
CA MET A 372 -11.73 -2.92 26.34
C MET A 372 -11.43 -3.26 27.81
N PRO A 373 -10.90 -4.45 28.13
CA PRO A 373 -10.71 -4.81 29.52
C PRO A 373 -9.56 -3.96 30.08
N GLU A 374 -9.77 -3.29 31.22
CA GLU A 374 -8.73 -2.49 31.92
C GLU A 374 -7.49 -3.33 32.30
N ARG A 375 -7.61 -4.66 32.15
CA ARG A 375 -6.48 -5.59 32.11
C ARG A 375 -6.59 -6.37 30.82
N PRO A 376 -5.54 -6.45 29.98
CA PRO A 376 -5.54 -7.40 28.89
C PRO A 376 -5.79 -8.79 29.49
N ILE A 377 -6.94 -9.38 29.18
CA ILE A 377 -7.08 -10.83 29.29
C ILE A 377 -6.11 -11.36 28.24
N SER A 378 -4.95 -11.79 28.70
CA SER A 378 -3.92 -12.43 27.90
C SER A 378 -4.54 -13.65 27.20
N LEU A 379 -4.79 -13.53 25.89
CA LEU A 379 -5.10 -14.68 25.07
C LEU A 379 -3.82 -15.55 24.91
N PRO A 380 -3.94 -16.88 24.96
CA PRO A 380 -2.92 -17.81 25.46
C PRO A 380 -1.82 -18.19 24.46
N HIS A 381 -1.56 -17.38 23.43
CA HIS A 381 -0.71 -17.79 22.30
C HIS A 381 0.69 -17.20 22.26
N LEU A 382 1.09 -16.44 23.27
CA LEU A 382 2.49 -16.14 23.57
C LEU A 382 2.71 -16.22 25.08
N GLU A 383 2.70 -17.44 25.61
CA GLU A 383 3.35 -17.75 26.88
C GLU A 383 4.40 -18.84 26.65
N PRO A 384 5.40 -18.96 27.55
CA PRO A 384 6.82 -18.89 27.29
C PRO A 384 7.37 -20.14 26.58
N ALA A 385 8.67 -20.12 26.22
CA ALA A 385 9.41 -21.25 25.62
C ALA A 385 8.79 -22.61 25.97
N ALA A 386 8.11 -23.25 25.01
CA ALA A 386 7.33 -24.48 25.25
C ALA A 386 8.06 -25.41 26.24
N GLN A 387 7.56 -25.44 27.47
CA GLN A 387 8.14 -26.20 28.57
C GLN A 387 7.79 -27.66 28.36
N LEU A 388 8.66 -28.40 27.68
CA LEU A 388 8.45 -29.82 27.37
C LEU A 388 8.48 -30.65 28.66
N LEU A 389 7.57 -31.62 28.74
CA LEU A 389 7.71 -32.80 29.59
C LEU A 389 8.47 -33.85 28.81
N MET A 390 9.62 -34.29 29.33
CA MET A 390 10.35 -35.41 28.76
C MET A 390 9.92 -36.70 29.45
N VAL A 391 9.49 -37.72 28.69
CA VAL A 391 9.15 -39.04 29.21
C VAL A 391 10.16 -40.06 28.68
N LEU A 392 10.81 -40.75 29.62
CA LEU A 392 11.84 -41.75 29.36
C LEU A 392 11.41 -43.12 29.88
N TRP A 393 11.59 -44.17 29.09
CA TRP A 393 11.51 -45.55 29.57
C TRP A 393 12.92 -46.04 29.91
N SER A 394 13.10 -46.60 31.11
CA SER A 394 14.42 -47.06 31.56
C SER A 394 14.34 -48.34 32.38
N GLU A 395 15.36 -49.17 32.22
CA GLU A 395 15.65 -50.39 32.98
C GLU A 395 17.08 -50.33 33.49
N SER A 396 17.44 -51.21 34.43
CA SER A 396 18.78 -51.27 35.04
C SER A 396 19.92 -51.32 34.01
N LEU A 397 19.72 -51.99 32.86
CA LEU A 397 20.69 -52.07 31.76
C LEU A 397 20.81 -50.77 30.94
N ASP A 398 19.73 -50.01 30.81
CA ASP A 398 19.63 -48.81 29.97
C ASP A 398 19.75 -47.48 30.75
N ALA A 399 19.78 -47.55 32.08
CA ALA A 399 19.89 -46.41 32.97
C ALA A 399 21.06 -45.45 32.62
N PRO A 400 22.28 -45.92 32.26
CA PRO A 400 23.36 -45.01 31.88
C PRO A 400 23.06 -44.16 30.64
N TYR A 401 22.33 -44.71 29.67
CA TYR A 401 21.95 -43.98 28.45
C TYR A 401 20.87 -42.95 28.73
N ALA A 402 19.88 -43.30 29.55
CA ALA A 402 18.83 -42.37 29.97
C ALA A 402 19.39 -41.19 30.77
N GLN A 403 20.33 -41.45 31.69
CA GLN A 403 21.09 -40.41 32.40
C GLN A 403 21.87 -39.51 31.44
N GLN A 404 22.54 -40.09 30.43
CA GLN A 404 23.25 -39.31 29.41
C GLN A 404 22.34 -38.36 28.63
N TYR A 405 21.08 -38.75 28.33
CA TYR A 405 20.12 -37.85 27.67
C TYR A 405 19.68 -36.70 28.55
N LEU A 406 19.39 -37.01 29.81
CA LEU A 406 19.01 -36.02 30.80
C LEU A 406 20.08 -34.93 30.90
N HIS A 407 21.35 -35.32 31.09
CA HIS A 407 22.47 -34.37 31.20
C HIS A 407 22.71 -33.56 29.92
N ARG A 408 22.44 -34.14 28.74
CA ARG A 408 22.63 -33.44 27.45
C ARG A 408 21.49 -32.47 27.13
N LEU A 409 20.25 -32.80 27.47
CA LEU A 409 19.07 -32.03 27.07
C LEU A 409 18.58 -31.08 28.16
N ALA A 410 18.85 -31.34 29.44
CA ALA A 410 18.44 -30.46 30.53
C ALA A 410 18.99 -29.01 30.43
N PRO A 411 20.23 -28.76 29.99
CA PRO A 411 20.73 -27.39 29.82
C PRO A 411 20.05 -26.59 28.70
N SER A 412 19.22 -27.21 27.85
CA SER A 412 18.67 -26.58 26.65
C SER A 412 17.59 -25.51 26.90
N GLN A 413 17.10 -25.39 28.15
CA GLN A 413 15.96 -24.56 28.56
C GLN A 413 14.64 -24.86 27.82
N LEU A 414 14.57 -25.95 27.05
CA LEU A 414 13.36 -26.39 26.35
C LEU A 414 12.54 -27.39 27.19
N ILE A 415 13.20 -28.10 28.10
CA ILE A 415 12.58 -29.08 28.99
C ILE A 415 12.39 -28.44 30.35
N SER A 416 11.30 -28.79 31.03
CA SER A 416 10.93 -28.20 32.33
C SER A 416 10.66 -29.23 33.43
N SER A 417 10.39 -30.47 33.03
CA SER A 417 10.28 -31.61 33.93
C SER A 417 10.60 -32.89 33.16
N VAL A 418 11.14 -33.89 33.86
CA VAL A 418 11.45 -35.20 33.30
C VAL A 418 10.77 -36.28 34.13
N THR A 419 10.04 -37.17 33.48
CA THR A 419 9.46 -38.36 34.09
C THR A 419 10.17 -39.59 33.55
N VAL A 420 10.77 -40.37 34.44
CA VAL A 420 11.41 -41.65 34.13
C VAL A 420 10.48 -42.77 34.57
N ILE A 421 10.04 -43.58 33.63
CA ILE A 421 9.24 -44.77 33.89
C ILE A 421 10.20 -45.93 34.09
N TRP A 422 10.32 -46.38 35.35
CA TRP A 422 11.22 -47.45 35.75
C TRP A 422 10.53 -48.80 35.67
N ARG A 423 11.08 -49.72 34.88
CA ARG A 423 10.47 -51.03 34.60
C ARG A 423 11.00 -52.18 35.43
N ASP A 424 12.21 -52.09 35.98
CA ASP A 424 12.80 -53.18 36.75
C ASP A 424 12.14 -53.26 38.13
N ILE A 425 11.38 -54.33 38.36
CA ILE A 425 10.67 -54.59 39.62
C ILE A 425 11.65 -55.12 40.68
N ASN A 426 12.73 -55.79 40.26
CA ASN A 426 13.65 -56.50 41.15
C ASN A 426 14.83 -55.62 41.58
N ASN A 427 15.21 -54.64 40.76
CA ASN A 427 16.25 -53.67 41.09
C ASN A 427 15.66 -52.26 41.23
N ALA A 428 15.82 -51.67 42.41
CA ALA A 428 15.43 -50.29 42.63
C ALA A 428 16.31 -49.33 41.80
N PRO A 429 15.76 -48.21 41.29
CA PRO A 429 16.54 -47.19 40.60
C PRO A 429 17.61 -46.63 41.53
N SER A 430 18.88 -46.69 41.11
CA SER A 430 19.94 -45.94 41.78
C SER A 430 19.67 -44.44 41.60
N TYR A 431 19.61 -43.68 42.70
CA TYR A 431 19.46 -42.23 42.65
C TYR A 431 20.72 -41.52 42.11
N ASN A 432 21.89 -42.16 42.23
CA ASN A 432 23.15 -41.59 41.76
C ASN A 432 23.17 -41.49 40.23
N GLY A 433 23.34 -40.25 39.72
CA GLY A 433 23.45 -39.95 38.28
C GLY A 433 22.20 -39.33 37.65
N TRP A 434 21.08 -39.24 38.37
CA TRP A 434 19.84 -38.57 37.92
C TRP A 434 19.73 -37.10 38.34
N ASP A 435 20.73 -36.58 39.05
CA ASP A 435 20.77 -35.18 39.45
C ASP A 435 20.83 -34.28 38.21
N SER A 436 19.94 -33.30 38.13
CA SER A 436 19.82 -32.41 36.98
C SER A 436 19.37 -31.01 37.42
N THR A 437 19.56 -30.03 36.55
CA THR A 437 19.05 -28.66 36.74
C THR A 437 17.52 -28.57 36.67
N ILE A 438 16.85 -29.65 36.28
CA ILE A 438 15.41 -29.76 36.06
C ILE A 438 14.86 -30.86 36.99
N PRO A 439 13.64 -30.72 37.54
CA PRO A 439 13.02 -31.77 38.35
C PRO A 439 12.86 -33.08 37.57
N VAL A 440 13.42 -34.16 38.12
CA VAL A 440 13.32 -35.53 37.62
C VAL A 440 12.50 -36.36 38.59
N GLU A 441 11.46 -37.02 38.09
CA GLU A 441 10.60 -37.90 38.87
C GLU A 441 10.66 -39.32 38.31
N ILE A 442 11.00 -40.28 39.16
CA ILE A 442 11.07 -41.69 38.80
C ILE A 442 9.79 -42.37 39.29
N ILE A 443 9.04 -42.95 38.35
CA ILE A 443 7.76 -43.61 38.64
C ILE A 443 7.90 -45.10 38.35
N THR A 444 7.63 -45.92 39.37
CA THR A 444 7.58 -47.38 39.29
C THR A 444 6.14 -47.87 39.19
N GLY A 445 5.92 -49.04 38.58
CA GLY A 445 4.61 -49.73 38.63
C GLY A 445 3.62 -49.34 37.52
N VAL A 446 4.05 -48.65 36.47
CA VAL A 446 3.25 -48.40 35.26
C VAL A 446 3.16 -49.69 34.46
N LYS A 447 2.01 -50.37 34.49
CA LYS A 447 1.80 -51.67 33.80
C LYS A 447 0.79 -51.57 32.65
N HIS A 448 -0.18 -50.67 32.75
CA HIS A 448 -1.27 -50.53 31.78
C HIS A 448 -1.31 -49.14 31.14
N VAL A 449 -1.98 -49.03 29.97
CA VAL A 449 -2.20 -47.77 29.24
C VAL A 449 -2.85 -46.68 30.12
N TYR A 450 -3.74 -47.06 31.04
CA TYR A 450 -4.39 -46.12 31.95
C TYR A 450 -3.43 -45.52 32.98
N ASP A 451 -2.42 -46.28 33.44
CA ASP A 451 -1.41 -45.81 34.40
C ASP A 451 -0.60 -44.67 33.77
N LEU A 452 -0.11 -44.88 32.55
CA LEU A 452 0.63 -43.87 31.80
C LEU A 452 -0.22 -42.62 31.53
N ARG A 453 -1.50 -42.82 31.19
CA ARG A 453 -2.45 -41.72 30.98
C ARG A 453 -2.63 -40.89 32.25
N SER A 454 -2.72 -41.53 33.41
CA SER A 454 -2.82 -40.85 34.71
C SER A 454 -1.58 -40.01 34.99
N VAL A 455 -0.39 -40.60 34.81
CA VAL A 455 0.91 -39.92 34.97
C VAL A 455 1.01 -38.68 34.08
N VAL A 456 0.72 -38.81 32.79
CA VAL A 456 0.80 -37.69 31.84
C VAL A 456 -0.25 -36.62 32.15
N LYS A 457 -1.47 -37.00 32.56
CA LYS A 457 -2.54 -36.07 32.94
C LYS A 457 -2.18 -35.20 34.15
N GLN A 458 -1.48 -35.75 35.14
CA GLN A 458 -1.12 -35.05 36.37
C GLN A 458 -0.04 -33.96 36.15
N LYS A 459 0.81 -34.07 35.13
CA LYS A 459 1.88 -33.08 34.87
C LYS A 459 1.33 -31.78 34.27
N LYS A 460 1.84 -30.62 34.68
CA LYS A 460 1.38 -29.29 34.20
C LYS A 460 1.71 -29.03 32.72
N ASN A 461 2.69 -29.73 32.18
CA ASN A 461 3.21 -29.55 30.84
C ASN A 461 2.18 -29.85 29.74
N VAL A 462 2.18 -29.01 28.70
CA VAL A 462 1.23 -29.10 27.57
C VAL A 462 1.80 -29.93 26.42
N VAL A 463 3.13 -29.96 26.28
CA VAL A 463 3.83 -30.67 25.20
C VAL A 463 4.68 -31.78 25.79
N VAL A 464 4.59 -32.97 25.19
CA VAL A 464 5.28 -34.17 25.64
C VAL A 464 6.31 -34.58 24.60
N LEU A 465 7.57 -34.69 25.03
CA LEU A 465 8.66 -35.30 24.28
C LEU A 465 8.85 -36.71 24.81
N ILE A 466 8.65 -37.71 23.96
CA ILE A 466 8.89 -39.10 24.29
C ILE A 466 10.18 -39.55 23.62
N VAL A 467 11.10 -40.08 24.42
CA VAL A 467 12.41 -40.53 23.94
C VAL A 467 12.49 -42.05 24.09
N PRO A 468 12.85 -42.78 23.02
CA PRO A 468 12.91 -44.24 23.06
C PRO A 468 14.05 -44.74 23.96
N SER A 469 13.92 -45.95 24.48
CA SER A 469 15.00 -46.69 25.14
C SER A 469 16.08 -47.07 24.12
N GLY A 470 17.36 -46.87 24.45
CA GLY A 470 18.50 -47.20 23.58
C GLY A 470 19.37 -46.00 23.18
N ARG A 471 20.31 -46.20 22.25
CA ARG A 471 21.29 -45.18 21.78
C ARG A 471 20.70 -44.27 20.69
N CYS A 472 20.17 -43.13 21.08
CA CYS A 472 19.64 -42.06 20.23
C CYS A 472 20.54 -40.80 20.32
N GLY A 473 21.20 -40.39 19.25
CA GLY A 473 22.07 -39.19 19.25
C GLY A 473 21.34 -37.84 19.30
N LEU A 474 20.21 -37.70 19.99
CA LEU A 474 19.41 -36.47 20.00
C LEU A 474 20.15 -35.32 20.70
N ASP A 475 20.28 -34.19 20.01
CA ASP A 475 20.92 -32.97 20.52
C ASP A 475 19.91 -31.83 20.70
N ALA A 476 20.28 -30.85 21.53
CA ALA A 476 19.44 -29.70 21.83
C ALA A 476 19.10 -28.85 20.57
N LYS A 477 20.01 -28.81 19.58
CA LYS A 477 19.82 -28.04 18.34
C LYS A 477 18.77 -28.70 17.43
N THR A 478 18.81 -30.03 17.26
CA THR A 478 17.79 -30.76 16.50
C THR A 478 16.46 -30.73 17.22
N LEU A 479 16.45 -30.89 18.55
CA LEU A 479 15.23 -30.76 19.34
C LEU A 479 14.58 -29.38 19.19
N ARG A 480 15.37 -28.29 19.25
CA ARG A 480 14.87 -26.93 19.04
C ARG A 480 14.25 -26.74 17.66
N LYS A 481 14.90 -27.25 16.61
CA LYS A 481 14.37 -27.23 15.24
C LYS A 481 13.07 -28.02 15.16
N ALA A 482 13.04 -29.23 15.70
CA ALA A 482 11.87 -30.09 15.71
C ALA A 482 10.68 -29.46 16.45
N VAL A 483 10.90 -28.81 17.59
CA VAL A 483 9.86 -28.07 18.33
C VAL A 483 9.34 -26.89 17.51
N ASN A 484 10.23 -26.14 16.85
CA ASN A 484 9.83 -25.02 16.00
C ASN A 484 9.02 -25.48 14.77
N ILE A 485 9.33 -26.64 14.21
CA ILE A 485 8.58 -27.26 13.11
C ILE A 485 7.25 -27.81 13.64
N TRP A 486 7.23 -28.53 14.76
CA TRP A 486 6.01 -29.05 15.36
C TRP A 486 5.02 -27.94 15.71
N ARG A 487 5.49 -26.76 16.14
CA ARG A 487 4.66 -25.58 16.40
C ARG A 487 3.86 -25.10 15.19
N THR A 488 4.28 -25.41 13.96
CA THR A 488 3.49 -25.06 12.77
C THR A 488 2.32 -26.02 12.55
N LEU A 489 2.33 -27.21 13.17
CA LEU A 489 1.32 -28.26 13.05
C LEU A 489 1.13 -29.01 14.40
N PRO A 490 0.66 -28.35 15.47
CA PRO A 490 0.59 -28.95 16.82
C PRO A 490 -0.42 -30.09 16.96
N ASP A 491 -1.35 -30.17 16.00
CA ASP A 491 -2.43 -31.16 15.92
C ASP A 491 -1.93 -32.55 15.49
N ARG A 492 -0.64 -32.67 15.19
CA ARG A 492 0.02 -33.89 14.72
C ARG A 492 1.19 -34.26 15.62
N ARG A 493 1.53 -35.55 15.67
CA ARG A 493 2.80 -36.01 16.25
C ARG A 493 3.95 -35.72 15.28
N PHE A 494 5.11 -35.35 15.80
CA PHE A 494 6.31 -35.09 15.01
C PHE A 494 7.40 -36.08 15.41
N LEU A 495 7.88 -36.84 14.43
CA LEU A 495 8.92 -37.86 14.62
C LEU A 495 10.30 -37.25 14.32
N ILE A 496 11.22 -37.40 15.27
CA ILE A 496 12.60 -36.96 15.17
C ILE A 496 13.46 -38.20 14.98
N PRO A 497 14.11 -38.39 13.81
CA PRO A 497 15.04 -39.49 13.62
C PRO A 497 16.25 -39.34 14.54
N CYS A 498 16.61 -40.42 15.21
CA CYS A 498 17.80 -40.46 16.06
C CYS A 498 19.07 -40.61 15.22
N PRO A 499 20.05 -39.71 15.31
CA PRO A 499 21.35 -39.89 14.67
C PRO A 499 22.03 -41.17 15.18
N GLY A 500 22.41 -42.08 14.27
CA GLY A 500 23.12 -43.33 14.59
C GLY A 500 22.27 -44.59 14.67
N SER A 501 20.94 -44.51 14.49
CA SER A 501 20.05 -45.67 14.36
C SER A 501 18.93 -45.37 13.35
N SER A 502 18.69 -46.29 12.40
CA SER A 502 17.61 -46.16 11.41
C SER A 502 16.23 -46.52 11.96
N VAL A 503 16.16 -47.09 13.17
CA VAL A 503 14.93 -47.65 13.75
C VAL A 503 14.38 -46.79 14.88
N LEU A 504 15.23 -46.01 15.57
CA LEU A 504 14.83 -45.22 16.73
C LEU A 504 14.37 -43.81 16.34
N HIS A 505 13.20 -43.42 16.83
CA HIS A 505 12.63 -42.08 16.66
C HIS A 505 12.15 -41.51 18.00
N ALA A 506 12.48 -40.24 18.27
CA ALA A 506 11.86 -39.50 19.37
C ALA A 506 10.58 -38.81 18.88
N THR A 507 9.55 -38.73 19.72
CA THR A 507 8.23 -38.25 19.31
C THR A 507 7.85 -37.00 20.11
N ILE A 508 7.51 -35.91 19.42
CA ILE A 508 6.87 -34.74 20.02
C ILE A 508 5.36 -34.84 19.77
N ILE A 509 4.56 -34.71 20.82
CA ILE A 509 3.10 -34.76 20.72
C ILE A 509 2.43 -33.85 21.75
N HIS A 510 1.28 -33.29 21.38
CA HIS A 510 0.45 -32.55 22.32
C HIS A 510 -0.13 -33.48 23.40
N LYS A 511 -0.13 -33.05 24.66
CA LYS A 511 -0.63 -33.84 25.79
C LYS A 511 -2.07 -34.33 25.60
N ILE A 512 -2.94 -33.51 25.01
CA ILE A 512 -4.35 -33.88 24.74
C ILE A 512 -4.44 -35.02 23.73
N LEU A 513 -3.64 -34.97 22.65
CA LEU A 513 -3.61 -36.01 21.63
C LEU A 513 -3.09 -37.33 22.20
N LEU A 514 -1.99 -37.27 22.96
CA LEU A 514 -1.44 -38.43 23.65
C LEU A 514 -2.46 -39.02 24.64
N SER A 515 -3.10 -38.18 25.45
CA SER A 515 -4.12 -38.61 26.42
C SER A 515 -5.40 -39.15 25.78
N SER A 516 -5.66 -38.80 24.51
CA SER A 516 -6.78 -39.31 23.73
C SER A 516 -6.45 -40.62 23.00
N ALA A 517 -5.19 -40.81 22.61
CA ALA A 517 -4.69 -42.04 22.00
C ALA A 517 -4.54 -43.17 23.04
N LEU A 518 -4.19 -42.84 24.28
CA LEU A 518 -4.13 -43.77 25.40
C LEU A 518 -5.54 -44.12 25.92
N LYS A 519 -6.33 -44.85 25.13
CA LYS A 519 -7.65 -45.39 25.49
C LYS A 519 -7.61 -46.91 25.44
N GLY A 520 -7.87 -47.57 26.56
CA GLY A 520 -7.87 -49.03 26.69
C GLY A 520 -7.19 -49.49 27.98
N ASP A 521 -7.27 -50.79 28.23
CA ASP A 521 -6.63 -51.47 29.38
C ASP A 521 -5.47 -52.37 28.95
N GLU A 522 -4.90 -52.09 27.76
CA GLU A 522 -3.81 -52.88 27.20
C GLU A 522 -2.57 -52.80 28.11
N PRO A 523 -1.88 -53.94 28.34
CA PRO A 523 -0.60 -53.94 29.05
C PRO A 523 0.47 -53.25 28.19
N ILE A 524 1.30 -52.41 28.81
CA ILE A 524 2.40 -51.72 28.13
C ILE A 524 3.69 -52.51 28.33
N ALA A 525 4.20 -53.15 27.28
CA ALA A 525 5.51 -53.81 27.31
C ALA A 525 6.66 -52.84 27.04
N GLY A 526 6.42 -51.79 26.23
CA GLY A 526 7.41 -50.78 25.86
C GLY A 526 6.84 -49.64 25.02
N PHE A 527 7.67 -48.63 24.72
CA PHE A 527 7.26 -47.46 23.93
C PHE A 527 6.89 -47.81 22.48
N GLU A 528 7.46 -48.88 21.91
CA GLU A 528 7.17 -49.35 20.56
C GLU A 528 5.68 -49.66 20.37
N GLN A 529 5.03 -50.26 21.37
CA GLN A 529 3.58 -50.51 21.40
C GLN A 529 2.74 -49.23 21.43
N ILE A 530 3.24 -48.17 22.09
CA ILE A 530 2.57 -46.86 22.11
C ILE A 530 2.69 -46.17 20.75
N ASN A 531 3.82 -46.34 20.06
CA ASN A 531 3.99 -45.84 18.69
C ASN A 531 3.02 -46.52 17.71
N GLU A 532 2.81 -47.83 17.85
CA GLU A 532 1.82 -48.57 17.05
C GLU A 532 0.39 -48.06 17.29
N LEU A 533 0.00 -47.84 18.55
CA LEU A 533 -1.30 -47.22 18.91
C LEU A 533 -1.47 -45.82 18.31
N LEU A 534 -0.36 -45.08 18.16
CA LEU A 534 -0.33 -43.75 17.55
C LEU A 534 -0.27 -43.77 16.00
N ASP A 535 0.04 -44.91 15.37
CA ASP A 535 0.15 -45.08 13.90
C ASP A 535 -1.18 -45.35 13.18
N VAL A 536 -2.22 -45.78 13.92
CA VAL A 536 -3.55 -46.11 13.37
C VAL A 536 -4.30 -44.87 12.82
N HIS A 537 -3.80 -43.65 13.03
CA HIS A 537 -4.30 -42.42 12.39
C HIS A 537 -3.32 -41.88 11.34
N ARG A 538 -3.45 -42.32 10.08
CA ARG A 538 -2.55 -41.99 8.95
C ARG A 538 -2.67 -40.55 8.43
N SER A 539 -1.53 -39.86 8.29
CA SER A 539 -1.16 -39.14 7.05
C SER A 539 0.37 -38.93 6.99
N LEU A 540 1.03 -39.41 5.94
CA LEU A 540 2.49 -39.46 5.80
C LEU A 540 2.92 -38.83 4.47
N HIS A 541 3.86 -37.87 4.54
CA HIS A 541 4.96 -37.77 3.57
C HIS A 541 6.15 -37.05 4.22
N ALA A 542 7.27 -37.76 4.30
CA ALA A 542 8.57 -37.25 4.71
C ALA A 542 9.35 -36.83 3.46
N ILE A 543 9.96 -35.65 3.48
CA ILE A 543 10.89 -35.19 2.43
C ILE A 543 12.30 -35.65 2.81
N THR A 544 12.96 -36.37 1.90
CA THR A 544 14.30 -36.93 2.03
C THR A 544 15.41 -35.93 1.74
N ARG A 545 16.59 -36.31 2.22
CA ARG A 545 17.87 -35.61 2.37
C ARG A 545 18.61 -35.31 1.05
N GLU A 546 17.90 -35.02 -0.03
CA GLU A 546 18.50 -34.75 -1.36
C GLU A 546 18.38 -33.29 -1.83
N GLN A 547 17.67 -32.43 -1.09
CA GLN A 547 17.58 -30.99 -1.41
C GLN A 547 18.59 -30.13 -0.63
N ALA A 548 19.53 -30.76 0.09
CA ALA A 548 20.51 -30.05 0.93
C ALA A 548 21.86 -29.78 0.22
N ASP A 549 22.18 -30.46 -0.88
CA ASP A 549 23.52 -30.39 -1.49
C ASP A 549 23.45 -30.11 -3.00
N ALA A 550 23.43 -28.85 -3.39
CA ALA A 550 23.88 -28.43 -4.74
C ALA A 550 24.25 -26.94 -4.75
N SER A 551 25.53 -26.65 -4.61
CA SER A 551 26.12 -25.40 -5.10
C SER A 551 27.43 -25.70 -5.84
N THR A 552 27.75 -24.82 -6.79
CA THR A 552 28.99 -24.65 -7.57
C THR A 552 29.18 -25.47 -8.86
N SER A 553 29.09 -24.76 -9.99
CA SER A 553 30.21 -24.71 -10.95
C SER A 553 30.15 -23.45 -11.82
N SER A 554 31.29 -22.78 -11.90
CA SER A 554 31.63 -21.65 -12.75
C SER A 554 32.43 -22.13 -13.96
N GLN A 555 32.18 -21.64 -15.17
CA GLN A 555 33.16 -21.72 -16.26
C GLN A 555 33.10 -20.52 -17.23
N SER A 556 34.30 -20.08 -17.59
CA SER A 556 34.73 -18.98 -18.47
C SER A 556 34.98 -19.44 -19.90
N LEU A 557 34.80 -18.57 -20.90
CA LEU A 557 35.43 -18.55 -22.26
C LEU A 557 34.91 -17.26 -22.96
N SER A 558 35.51 -16.58 -23.94
CA SER A 558 36.82 -16.48 -24.59
C SER A 558 36.67 -15.31 -25.60
N LYS A 559 37.74 -14.53 -25.85
CA LYS A 559 37.80 -13.42 -26.83
C LYS A 559 38.24 -13.92 -28.23
N ARG A 560 37.79 -13.25 -29.30
CA ARG A 560 38.37 -13.34 -30.65
C ARG A 560 38.40 -11.96 -31.36
N ASP A 561 39.54 -11.66 -31.99
CA ASP A 561 39.88 -10.49 -32.83
C ASP A 561 39.18 -10.51 -34.21
N GLN A 562 38.95 -9.39 -34.91
CA GLN A 562 39.82 -8.64 -35.85
C GLN A 562 38.93 -7.60 -36.62
N PRO A 563 39.40 -6.80 -37.62
CA PRO A 563 40.51 -5.84 -37.69
C PRO A 563 40.06 -4.45 -38.25
N ALA A 564 41.04 -3.56 -38.48
CA ALA A 564 40.90 -2.13 -38.77
C ALA A 564 40.68 -1.75 -40.26
N LEU A 565 40.10 -0.56 -40.51
CA LEU A 565 40.41 0.27 -41.69
C LEU A 565 40.46 1.77 -41.31
N ARG A 566 41.52 2.46 -41.74
CA ARG A 566 41.81 3.89 -41.55
C ARG A 566 41.21 4.73 -42.66
N THR A 567 40.77 5.95 -42.34
CA THR A 567 40.99 7.14 -43.19
C THR A 567 41.12 8.40 -42.34
N VAL A 568 41.87 9.34 -42.89
CA VAL A 568 42.59 10.44 -42.25
C VAL A 568 41.77 11.72 -42.32
N ASP A 569 41.66 12.44 -41.19
CA ASP A 569 41.53 13.89 -41.15
C ASP A 569 42.16 14.42 -39.84
N ARG A 570 43.41 14.85 -39.94
CA ARG A 570 44.11 15.77 -39.02
C ARG A 570 44.14 17.10 -39.79
N LEU A 571 43.80 18.25 -39.22
CA LEU A 571 44.49 18.90 -38.11
C LEU A 571 43.49 19.79 -37.34
N HIS A 572 43.08 19.35 -36.15
CA HIS A 572 42.56 20.11 -34.98
C HIS A 572 41.83 19.19 -33.96
N THR A 573 42.05 17.88 -34.09
CA THR A 573 41.12 16.85 -33.62
C THR A 573 41.42 16.18 -32.27
N PRO A 574 42.60 16.21 -31.62
CA PRO A 574 42.77 15.39 -30.41
C PRO A 574 41.96 15.92 -29.22
N VAL A 575 41.89 17.24 -29.03
CA VAL A 575 41.10 17.85 -27.94
C VAL A 575 39.61 17.74 -28.21
N LEU A 576 39.17 18.05 -29.45
CA LEU A 576 37.76 17.97 -29.84
C LEU A 576 37.25 16.52 -29.83
N ARG A 577 38.02 15.56 -30.37
CA ARG A 577 37.66 14.12 -30.39
C ARG A 577 37.68 13.50 -28.99
N LYS A 578 38.63 13.89 -28.14
CA LYS A 578 38.65 13.50 -26.71
C LYS A 578 37.46 14.09 -25.96
N MET A 579 37.07 15.34 -26.23
CA MET A 579 35.89 15.92 -25.58
C MET A 579 34.58 15.33 -26.12
N GLN A 580 34.50 15.03 -27.42
CA GLN A 580 33.35 14.32 -28.00
C GLN A 580 33.16 12.94 -27.36
N SER A 581 34.24 12.22 -27.05
CA SER A 581 34.13 10.95 -26.30
C SER A 581 33.66 11.15 -24.85
N VAL A 582 34.06 12.24 -24.20
CA VAL A 582 33.61 12.60 -22.84
C VAL A 582 32.12 12.99 -22.86
N LEU A 583 31.70 13.82 -23.81
CA LEU A 583 30.30 14.21 -24.00
C LEU A 583 29.42 13.01 -24.33
N ALA A 584 29.89 12.10 -25.20
CA ALA A 584 29.18 10.85 -25.50
C ALA A 584 29.02 9.97 -24.25
N ALA A 585 30.07 9.83 -23.42
CA ALA A 585 29.98 9.09 -22.16
C ALA A 585 29.01 9.75 -21.17
N VAL A 586 29.01 11.08 -21.07
CA VAL A 586 28.05 11.84 -20.26
C VAL A 586 26.63 11.65 -20.80
N GLY A 587 26.45 11.65 -22.12
CA GLY A 587 25.18 11.37 -22.78
C GLY A 587 24.65 9.98 -22.44
N VAL A 588 25.49 8.94 -22.50
CA VAL A 588 25.10 7.58 -22.10
C VAL A 588 24.62 7.55 -20.66
N VAL A 589 25.36 8.15 -19.72
CA VAL A 589 24.95 8.20 -18.31
C VAL A 589 23.64 8.98 -18.14
N TYR A 590 23.52 10.12 -18.80
CA TYR A 590 22.32 10.96 -18.76
C TYR A 590 21.08 10.22 -19.28
N PHE A 591 21.15 9.59 -20.45
CA PHE A 591 20.03 8.84 -21.00
C PHE A 591 19.74 7.55 -20.23
N LEU A 592 20.73 6.95 -19.56
CA LEU A 592 20.47 5.87 -18.59
C LEU A 592 19.70 6.38 -17.36
N LEU A 593 19.99 7.59 -16.87
CA LEU A 593 19.22 8.22 -15.80
C LEU A 593 17.78 8.54 -16.25
N VAL A 594 17.60 9.02 -17.48
CA VAL A 594 16.28 9.26 -18.08
C VAL A 594 15.52 7.93 -18.27
N ALA A 595 16.18 6.88 -18.75
CA ALA A 595 15.58 5.55 -18.87
C ALA A 595 15.22 4.95 -17.51
N ASN A 596 16.03 5.23 -16.48
CA ASN A 596 15.70 4.86 -15.11
C ASN A 596 14.47 5.64 -14.62
N PHE A 597 14.39 6.94 -14.85
CA PHE A 597 13.19 7.73 -14.53
C PHE A 597 11.95 7.20 -15.28
N TYR A 598 12.07 6.88 -16.57
CA TYR A 598 11.01 6.25 -17.36
C TYR A 598 10.50 4.96 -16.72
N ASN A 599 11.42 4.11 -16.27
CA ASN A 599 11.10 2.85 -15.60
C ASN A 599 10.47 3.04 -14.21
N GLU A 600 10.94 4.01 -13.41
CA GLU A 600 10.40 4.28 -12.07
C GLU A 600 9.05 5.03 -12.12
N SER A 601 8.78 5.76 -13.20
CA SER A 601 7.50 6.44 -13.44
C SER A 601 6.50 5.64 -14.28
N ASN A 602 6.77 4.35 -14.53
CA ASN A 602 5.94 3.44 -15.34
C ASN A 602 5.57 4.01 -16.71
N GLY A 603 6.54 4.59 -17.39
CA GLY A 603 6.34 5.16 -18.73
C GLY A 603 6.02 6.64 -18.72
N PHE A 604 6.63 7.42 -17.81
CA PHE A 604 6.37 8.84 -17.62
C PHE A 604 4.93 9.17 -17.21
N VAL A 605 4.27 8.27 -16.48
CA VAL A 605 2.96 8.57 -15.89
C VAL A 605 3.14 9.67 -14.84
N LYS A 606 2.40 10.77 -14.99
CA LYS A 606 2.53 11.95 -14.12
C LYS A 606 1.90 11.70 -12.76
N TYR A 607 2.69 11.90 -11.70
CA TYR A 607 2.23 11.86 -10.31
C TYR A 607 2.63 13.15 -9.60
N TYR A 608 1.72 13.73 -8.81
CA TYR A 608 2.04 14.88 -7.94
C TYR A 608 2.52 14.39 -6.58
N ASN A 609 3.82 14.10 -6.47
CA ASN A 609 4.47 13.74 -5.21
C ASN A 609 5.99 14.05 -5.25
N THR A 610 6.60 14.12 -4.07
CA THR A 610 8.03 14.40 -3.92
C THR A 610 8.90 13.38 -4.64
N PHE A 611 8.47 12.12 -4.71
CA PHE A 611 9.24 11.05 -5.33
C PHE A 611 9.36 11.21 -6.85
N TYR A 612 8.25 11.49 -7.53
CA TYR A 612 8.21 11.76 -8.97
C TYR A 612 9.03 13.01 -9.30
N ALA A 613 8.90 14.08 -8.52
CA ALA A 613 9.71 15.30 -8.67
C ALA A 613 11.22 15.01 -8.55
N VAL A 614 11.63 14.18 -7.58
CA VAL A 614 13.03 13.77 -7.39
C VAL A 614 13.54 12.97 -8.60
N TRP A 615 12.81 11.95 -9.06
CA TRP A 615 13.27 11.17 -10.20
C TRP A 615 13.31 11.95 -11.51
N LYS A 616 12.36 12.87 -11.68
CA LYS A 616 12.32 13.79 -12.82
C LYS A 616 13.53 14.73 -12.84
N VAL A 617 13.98 15.23 -11.69
CA VAL A 617 15.08 16.21 -11.63
C VAL A 617 16.48 15.58 -11.63
N ILE A 618 16.65 14.31 -11.24
CA ILE A 618 17.95 13.63 -11.16
C ILE A 618 18.80 13.74 -12.44
N PRO A 619 18.28 13.48 -13.66
CA PRO A 619 19.04 13.64 -14.89
C PRO A 619 19.54 15.08 -15.09
N ILE A 620 18.74 16.07 -14.71
CA ILE A 620 19.06 17.50 -14.84
C ILE A 620 20.09 17.93 -13.80
N VAL A 621 20.00 17.44 -12.56
CA VAL A 621 21.03 17.65 -11.53
C VAL A 621 22.38 17.12 -12.01
N PHE A 622 22.39 15.93 -12.61
CA PHE A 622 23.61 15.35 -13.19
C PHE A 622 24.24 16.26 -14.27
N LEU A 623 23.44 16.74 -15.23
CA LEU A 623 23.94 17.68 -16.25
C LEU A 623 24.41 19.01 -15.63
N THR A 624 23.70 19.52 -14.62
CA THR A 624 24.03 20.75 -13.92
C THR A 624 25.40 20.65 -13.24
N VAL A 625 25.65 19.56 -12.52
CA VAL A 625 26.94 19.29 -11.86
C VAL A 625 28.05 19.13 -12.89
N PHE A 626 27.79 18.41 -13.99
CA PHE A 626 28.76 18.27 -15.07
C PHE A 626 29.13 19.63 -15.70
N ALA A 627 28.13 20.46 -15.99
CA ALA A 627 28.32 21.80 -16.53
C ALA A 627 29.11 22.71 -15.56
N ALA A 628 28.81 22.67 -14.27
CA ALA A 628 29.46 23.51 -13.26
C ALA A 628 30.92 23.12 -13.02
N VAL A 629 31.20 21.81 -12.84
CA VAL A 629 32.53 21.33 -12.42
C VAL A 629 33.48 21.17 -13.59
N HIS A 630 33.05 20.50 -14.66
CA HIS A 630 33.90 20.22 -15.82
C HIS A 630 33.66 21.23 -16.95
N GLY A 631 32.39 21.55 -17.23
CA GLY A 631 32.00 22.54 -18.23
C GLY A 631 32.49 22.26 -19.65
N GLY A 632 32.92 21.02 -19.94
CA GLY A 632 33.41 20.62 -21.27
C GLY A 632 34.55 21.45 -21.86
N GLY A 633 35.31 22.20 -21.05
CA GLY A 633 36.33 23.13 -21.53
C GLY A 633 35.83 24.53 -21.91
N LEU A 634 34.61 24.91 -21.53
CA LEU A 634 34.09 26.28 -21.60
C LEU A 634 34.86 27.27 -20.69
N SER A 635 34.62 28.57 -20.87
CA SER A 635 35.17 29.59 -19.95
C SER A 635 34.49 29.50 -18.57
N LYS A 636 35.10 30.08 -17.52
CA LYS A 636 34.51 30.08 -16.17
C LYS A 636 33.13 30.76 -16.12
N ARG A 637 32.93 31.78 -16.97
CA ARG A 637 31.66 32.48 -17.11
C ARG A 637 30.63 31.61 -17.83
N ASP A 638 30.98 31.06 -18.99
CA ASP A 638 30.04 30.30 -19.82
C ASP A 638 29.59 28.99 -19.16
N ARG A 639 30.49 28.32 -18.42
CA ARG A 639 30.14 27.12 -17.65
C ARG A 639 29.13 27.44 -16.53
N LEU A 640 29.28 28.60 -15.87
CA LEU A 640 28.38 29.03 -14.80
C LEU A 640 27.01 29.38 -15.37
N MET A 641 26.97 30.09 -16.49
CA MET A 641 25.70 30.41 -17.18
C MET A 641 25.00 29.15 -17.69
N CYS A 642 25.73 28.14 -18.18
CA CYS A 642 25.16 26.84 -18.53
C CYS A 642 24.56 26.13 -17.31
N ALA A 643 25.31 26.08 -16.21
CA ALA A 643 24.88 25.42 -14.99
C ALA A 643 23.65 26.11 -14.38
N LEU A 644 23.60 27.44 -14.37
CA LEU A 644 22.43 28.19 -13.89
C LEU A 644 21.20 27.94 -14.77
N GLY A 645 21.36 27.88 -16.10
CA GLY A 645 20.27 27.52 -17.02
C GLY A 645 19.68 26.15 -16.72
N LEU A 646 20.53 25.13 -16.53
CA LEU A 646 20.10 23.78 -16.17
C LEU A 646 19.50 23.70 -14.75
N PHE A 647 20.07 24.42 -13.79
CA PHE A 647 19.61 24.45 -12.41
C PHE A 647 18.18 24.99 -12.29
N PHE A 648 17.90 26.12 -12.95
CA PHE A 648 16.55 26.69 -12.98
C PHE A 648 15.56 25.82 -13.77
N GLY A 649 16.04 25.10 -14.81
CA GLY A 649 15.25 24.04 -15.45
C GLY A 649 14.88 22.92 -14.47
N GLY A 650 15.82 22.50 -13.62
CA GLY A 650 15.57 21.51 -12.58
C GLY A 650 14.60 22.00 -11.50
N ILE A 651 14.66 23.27 -11.11
CA ILE A 651 13.66 23.89 -10.20
C ILE A 651 12.27 23.83 -10.86
N GLY A 652 12.18 24.18 -12.14
CA GLY A 652 10.94 24.07 -12.91
C GLY A 652 10.36 22.65 -12.89
N ASP A 653 11.21 21.64 -13.09
CA ASP A 653 10.80 20.23 -13.04
C ASP A 653 10.25 19.81 -11.67
N VAL A 654 10.87 20.27 -10.58
CA VAL A 654 10.40 20.01 -9.21
C VAL A 654 9.06 20.69 -8.96
N LEU A 655 8.91 21.96 -9.33
CA LEU A 655 7.67 22.73 -9.12
C LEU A 655 6.48 22.10 -9.87
N ILE A 656 6.68 21.71 -11.13
CA ILE A 656 5.67 21.00 -11.93
C ILE A 656 5.39 19.60 -11.37
N GLY A 657 6.39 18.93 -10.80
CA GLY A 657 6.26 17.58 -10.23
C GLY A 657 5.54 17.53 -8.89
N LEU A 658 5.50 18.63 -8.13
CA LEU A 658 4.93 18.66 -6.77
C LEU A 658 3.43 18.98 -6.73
N SER A 659 2.91 19.76 -7.68
CA SER A 659 1.51 20.20 -7.66
C SER A 659 0.95 20.46 -9.06
N GLU A 660 -0.37 20.33 -9.21
CA GLU A 660 -1.07 20.60 -10.46
C GLU A 660 -1.01 22.07 -10.88
N GLY A 661 -1.05 22.99 -9.91
CA GLY A 661 -0.82 24.42 -10.13
C GLY A 661 0.64 24.81 -10.37
N GLY A 662 1.57 23.85 -10.31
CA GLY A 662 3.01 24.07 -10.42
C GLY A 662 3.49 24.54 -11.79
N ILE A 663 2.65 24.47 -12.83
CA ILE A 663 2.98 24.89 -14.21
C ILE A 663 3.34 26.38 -14.27
N ILE A 664 2.62 27.24 -13.55
CA ILE A 664 2.86 28.69 -13.58
C ILE A 664 4.21 29.01 -12.92
N THR A 665 4.43 28.48 -11.72
CA THR A 665 5.69 28.64 -10.99
C THR A 665 6.86 27.99 -11.73
N GLY A 666 6.60 26.88 -12.43
CA GLY A 666 7.57 26.21 -13.29
C GLY A 666 7.95 27.06 -14.50
N ALA A 667 6.98 27.68 -15.18
CA ALA A 667 7.22 28.57 -16.32
C ALA A 667 8.10 29.77 -15.94
N VAL A 668 7.93 30.34 -14.74
CA VAL A 668 8.83 31.37 -14.21
C VAL A 668 10.26 30.83 -14.08
N ALA A 669 10.43 29.65 -13.50
CA ALA A 669 11.75 29.02 -13.34
C ALA A 669 12.41 28.70 -14.69
N PHE A 670 11.68 28.09 -15.63
CA PHE A 670 12.19 27.84 -16.99
C PHE A 670 12.54 29.14 -17.73
N GLY A 671 11.73 30.18 -17.57
CA GLY A 671 11.99 31.50 -18.15
C GLY A 671 13.32 32.10 -17.67
N ILE A 672 13.57 32.04 -16.36
CA ILE A 672 14.85 32.45 -15.77
C ILE A 672 16.00 31.60 -16.35
N GLY A 673 15.82 30.30 -16.51
CA GLY A 673 16.78 29.40 -17.14
C GLY A 673 17.15 29.81 -18.57
N HIS A 674 16.14 30.17 -19.39
CA HIS A 674 16.37 30.64 -20.76
C HIS A 674 17.08 31.99 -20.84
N LEU A 675 16.86 32.89 -19.89
CA LEU A 675 17.63 34.13 -19.80
C LEU A 675 19.14 33.85 -19.60
N PHE A 676 19.49 32.85 -18.80
CA PHE A 676 20.89 32.43 -18.66
C PHE A 676 21.44 31.81 -19.94
N TYR A 677 20.68 30.95 -20.62
CA TYR A 677 21.09 30.38 -21.90
C TYR A 677 21.32 31.47 -22.97
N LYS A 678 20.46 32.49 -23.01
CA LYS A 678 20.56 33.63 -23.93
C LYS A 678 21.93 34.31 -23.89
N THR A 679 22.54 34.41 -22.70
CA THR A 679 23.86 35.03 -22.54
C THR A 679 24.98 34.34 -23.34
N GLN A 680 24.78 33.10 -23.78
CA GLN A 680 25.81 32.28 -24.43
C GLN A 680 25.86 32.41 -25.95
N PHE A 681 24.81 32.95 -26.57
CA PHE A 681 24.74 33.12 -28.02
C PHE A 681 24.56 34.57 -28.48
N LEU A 682 24.42 35.51 -27.54
CA LEU A 682 24.45 36.96 -27.83
C LEU A 682 25.80 37.45 -28.38
N SER A 683 26.88 36.68 -28.23
CA SER A 683 28.22 37.04 -28.72
C SER A 683 28.36 36.96 -30.24
N HIS A 684 27.43 36.28 -30.94
CA HIS A 684 27.46 36.16 -32.39
C HIS A 684 26.48 37.14 -33.03
N SER A 685 26.96 37.91 -34.02
CA SER A 685 26.11 38.77 -34.85
C SER A 685 25.04 37.93 -35.55
N THR A 686 23.76 38.19 -35.25
CA THR A 686 22.62 37.45 -35.81
C THR A 686 21.85 38.30 -36.82
N LYS A 687 21.81 37.85 -38.08
CA LYS A 687 20.80 38.30 -39.04
C LYS A 687 19.57 37.42 -38.88
N ILE A 688 18.41 38.02 -38.59
CA ILE A 688 17.17 37.28 -38.33
C ILE A 688 16.64 36.66 -39.63
N TYR A 689 16.35 35.35 -39.60
CA TYR A 689 15.65 34.65 -40.67
C TYR A 689 14.14 34.77 -40.45
N TRP A 690 13.54 35.77 -41.11
CA TRP A 690 12.12 36.15 -40.94
C TRP A 690 11.11 35.01 -41.10
N PRO A 691 11.24 34.07 -42.06
CA PRO A 691 10.26 32.99 -42.20
C PRO A 691 10.13 32.10 -40.96
N LEU A 692 11.25 31.79 -40.30
CA LEU A 692 11.25 31.00 -39.06
C LEU A 692 10.61 31.76 -37.90
N LEU A 693 10.91 33.06 -37.77
CA LEU A 693 10.34 33.91 -36.74
C LEU A 693 8.81 34.04 -36.91
N ILE A 694 8.36 34.33 -38.13
CA ILE A 694 6.93 34.44 -38.45
C ILE A 694 6.23 33.12 -38.19
N GLY A 695 6.78 31.99 -38.65
CA GLY A 695 6.21 30.67 -38.40
C GLY A 695 6.04 30.35 -36.92
N ALA A 696 7.07 30.62 -36.10
CA ALA A 696 7.01 30.40 -34.66
C ALA A 696 6.02 31.33 -33.95
N LEU A 697 5.89 32.59 -34.39
CA LEU A 697 4.92 33.54 -33.85
C LEU A 697 3.48 33.16 -34.21
N VAL A 698 3.24 32.71 -35.45
CA VAL A 698 1.92 32.23 -35.88
C VAL A 698 1.52 30.99 -35.07
N TRP A 699 2.43 30.05 -34.85
CA TRP A 699 2.18 28.88 -34.01
C TRP A 699 1.82 29.27 -32.57
N ASN A 700 2.57 30.20 -31.97
CA ASN A 700 2.24 30.72 -30.64
C ASN A 700 0.89 31.46 -30.61
N ALA A 701 0.53 32.19 -31.67
CA ALA A 701 -0.76 32.87 -31.76
C ALA A 701 -1.91 31.86 -31.81
N ILE A 702 -1.74 30.75 -32.53
CA ILE A 702 -2.71 29.65 -32.58
C ILE A 702 -2.88 29.04 -31.19
N ILE A 703 -1.79 28.58 -30.55
CA ILE A 703 -1.86 27.99 -29.20
C ILE A 703 -2.41 29.01 -28.20
N GLY A 704 -1.97 30.25 -28.27
CA GLY A 704 -2.43 31.34 -27.41
C GLY A 704 -3.93 31.55 -27.52
N ASN A 705 -4.48 31.60 -28.74
CA ASN A 705 -5.91 31.80 -28.97
C ASN A 705 -6.77 30.65 -28.43
N PHE A 706 -6.35 29.41 -28.65
CA PHE A 706 -7.14 28.23 -28.24
C PHE A 706 -6.95 27.85 -26.77
N CYS A 707 -5.72 27.93 -26.25
CA CYS A 707 -5.39 27.42 -24.92
C CYS A 707 -5.33 28.50 -23.83
N ILE A 708 -4.88 29.71 -24.14
CA ILE A 708 -4.50 30.74 -23.15
C ILE A 708 -5.54 31.88 -23.09
N LEU A 709 -6.03 32.36 -24.22
CA LEU A 709 -6.96 33.50 -24.32
C LEU A 709 -8.29 33.29 -23.54
N PRO A 710 -8.87 32.08 -23.47
CA PRO A 710 -10.08 31.83 -22.66
C PRO A 710 -9.88 32.09 -21.15
N LEU A 711 -8.64 32.08 -20.65
CA LEU A 711 -8.31 32.26 -19.23
C LEU A 711 -8.15 33.72 -18.81
N VAL A 712 -8.05 34.66 -19.77
CA VAL A 712 -7.70 36.07 -19.49
C VAL A 712 -8.65 36.74 -18.48
N LYS A 713 -9.94 36.39 -18.52
CA LYS A 713 -10.96 36.99 -17.62
C LYS A 713 -10.89 36.45 -16.19
N GLN A 714 -10.40 35.23 -16.00
CA GLN A 714 -10.38 34.56 -14.69
C GLN A 714 -9.00 34.66 -14.02
N HIS A 715 -7.91 34.55 -14.79
CA HIS A 715 -6.54 34.48 -14.30
C HIS A 715 -5.56 35.33 -15.15
N PRO A 716 -5.63 36.68 -15.08
CA PRO A 716 -4.85 37.56 -15.97
C PRO A 716 -3.34 37.47 -15.73
N ILE A 717 -2.90 37.23 -14.49
CA ILE A 717 -1.47 37.11 -14.13
C ILE A 717 -0.86 35.85 -14.73
N GLU A 718 -1.58 34.73 -14.72
CA GLU A 718 -1.12 33.45 -15.26
C GLU A 718 -0.93 33.52 -16.77
N VAL A 719 -1.89 34.14 -17.46
CA VAL A 719 -1.81 34.38 -18.91
C VAL A 719 -0.60 35.27 -19.24
N LEU A 720 -0.35 36.31 -18.46
CA LEU A 720 0.81 37.18 -18.66
C LEU A 720 2.13 36.41 -18.52
N ILE A 721 2.27 35.58 -17.49
CA ILE A 721 3.48 34.77 -17.25
C ILE A 721 3.70 33.79 -18.41
N LEU A 722 2.68 33.01 -18.78
CA LEU A 722 2.79 32.00 -19.84
C LEU A 722 3.08 32.65 -21.21
N THR A 723 2.41 33.76 -21.53
CA THR A 723 2.63 34.47 -22.80
C THR A 723 4.05 35.05 -22.88
N THR A 724 4.52 35.68 -21.79
CA THR A 724 5.88 36.24 -21.72
C THR A 724 6.93 35.14 -21.87
N TYR A 725 6.72 34.00 -21.22
CA TYR A 725 7.57 32.83 -21.33
C TYR A 725 7.61 32.26 -22.76
N SER A 726 6.45 32.06 -23.40
CA SER A 726 6.37 31.56 -24.78
C SER A 726 7.09 32.49 -25.77
N LEU A 727 6.98 33.81 -25.60
CA LEU A 727 7.72 34.78 -26.42
C LEU A 727 9.24 34.69 -26.22
N LEU A 728 9.69 34.49 -24.98
CA LEU A 728 11.11 34.28 -24.68
C LEU A 728 11.66 33.02 -25.35
N LEU A 729 10.88 31.92 -25.35
CA LEU A 729 11.27 30.67 -26.00
C LEU A 729 11.31 30.82 -27.53
N THR A 730 10.32 31.49 -28.12
CA THR A 730 10.33 31.83 -29.56
C THR A 730 11.53 32.68 -29.95
N TYR A 731 11.93 33.64 -29.11
CA TYR A 731 13.16 34.39 -29.33
C TYR A 731 14.40 33.46 -29.36
N CYS A 732 14.48 32.48 -28.45
CA CYS A 732 15.60 31.53 -28.42
C CYS A 732 15.64 30.64 -29.68
N VAL A 733 14.49 30.14 -30.13
CA VAL A 733 14.38 29.34 -31.38
C VAL A 733 14.75 30.18 -32.60
N ALA A 734 14.17 31.38 -32.73
CA ALA A 734 14.40 32.24 -33.87
C ALA A 734 15.87 32.67 -33.97
N THR A 735 16.51 33.02 -32.84
CA THR A 735 17.92 33.44 -32.82
C THR A 735 18.86 32.29 -33.14
N THR A 736 18.69 31.12 -32.52
CA THR A 736 19.56 29.95 -32.74
C THR A 736 19.39 29.37 -34.15
N GLY A 737 18.16 29.30 -34.66
CA GLY A 737 17.90 28.90 -36.05
C GLY A 737 18.46 29.88 -37.06
N SER A 738 18.33 31.19 -36.79
CA SER A 738 18.93 32.23 -37.64
C SER A 738 20.46 32.14 -37.67
N GLN A 739 21.10 31.83 -36.55
CA GLN A 739 22.56 31.62 -36.49
C GLN A 739 23.00 30.40 -37.31
N TYR A 740 22.21 29.33 -37.32
CA TYR A 740 22.50 28.13 -38.10
C TYR A 740 22.27 28.34 -39.61
N ILE A 741 21.16 28.98 -39.99
CA ILE A 741 20.80 29.22 -41.41
C ILE A 741 21.77 30.24 -42.02
N ASN A 742 22.04 31.35 -41.34
CA ASN A 742 22.94 32.40 -41.82
C ASN A 742 24.41 32.18 -41.43
N ARG A 743 24.82 30.92 -41.22
CA ARG A 743 26.18 30.58 -40.80
C ARG A 743 27.20 30.92 -41.89
N LYS A 744 28.36 31.47 -41.49
CA LYS A 744 29.52 31.60 -42.38
C LYS A 744 30.28 30.27 -42.41
N ARG A 745 31.05 30.03 -43.47
CA ARG A 745 31.84 28.79 -43.68
C ARG A 745 32.87 28.52 -42.56
N ASP A 746 33.24 29.57 -41.82
CA ASP A 746 34.16 29.52 -40.70
C ASP A 746 33.44 29.24 -39.35
N HIS A 747 32.11 29.25 -39.28
CA HIS A 747 31.39 28.98 -38.04
C HIS A 747 31.30 27.48 -37.71
N ASP A 748 31.13 27.16 -36.42
CA ASP A 748 30.93 25.79 -35.95
C ASP A 748 29.56 25.24 -36.35
N GLU A 749 29.49 24.62 -37.53
CA GLU A 749 28.25 24.06 -38.08
C GLU A 749 27.58 23.06 -37.14
N LYS A 750 28.34 22.14 -36.55
CA LYS A 750 27.80 21.06 -35.69
C LYS A 750 27.24 21.63 -34.39
N GLY A 751 27.96 22.52 -33.72
CA GLY A 751 27.48 23.09 -32.46
C GLY A 751 26.26 24.00 -32.66
N LEU A 752 26.23 24.80 -33.73
CA LEU A 752 25.07 25.64 -34.06
C LEU A 752 23.82 24.81 -34.39
N LEU A 753 23.97 23.72 -35.14
CA LEU A 753 22.86 22.80 -35.45
C LEU A 753 22.28 22.14 -34.20
N LEU A 754 23.14 21.62 -33.31
CA LEU A 754 22.69 20.93 -32.09
C LEU A 754 21.94 21.88 -31.15
N ARG A 755 22.38 23.15 -31.03
CA ARG A 755 21.66 24.17 -30.28
C ARG A 755 20.28 24.45 -30.87
N PHE A 756 20.20 24.63 -32.19
CA PHE A 756 18.93 24.89 -32.88
C PHE A 756 17.94 23.74 -32.69
N ILE A 757 18.37 22.50 -32.91
CA ILE A 757 17.53 21.31 -32.67
C ILE A 757 17.09 21.25 -31.20
N GLY A 758 18.01 21.54 -30.26
CA GLY A 758 17.69 21.56 -28.85
C GLY A 758 16.57 22.54 -28.49
N PHE A 759 16.65 23.81 -28.94
CA PHE A 759 15.59 24.78 -28.68
C PHE A 759 14.29 24.47 -29.43
N MET A 760 14.35 23.88 -30.63
CA MET A 760 13.15 23.42 -31.34
C MET A 760 12.42 22.31 -30.57
N LEU A 761 13.16 21.33 -30.02
CA LEU A 761 12.56 20.28 -29.19
C LEU A 761 11.96 20.84 -27.90
N PHE A 762 12.60 21.84 -27.29
CA PHE A 762 12.06 22.55 -26.12
C PHE A 762 10.75 23.27 -26.46
N PHE A 763 10.68 23.93 -27.63
CA PHE A 763 9.48 24.60 -28.11
C PHE A 763 8.32 23.63 -28.39
N ILE A 764 8.63 22.44 -28.92
CA ILE A 764 7.63 21.36 -29.11
C ILE A 764 7.15 20.83 -27.76
N SER A 765 8.07 20.54 -26.83
CA SER A 765 7.75 20.10 -25.46
C SER A 765 6.71 21.02 -24.82
N ASP A 766 6.99 22.31 -24.79
CA ASP A 766 6.17 23.26 -24.04
C ASP A 766 4.84 23.58 -24.74
N SER A 767 4.82 23.50 -26.08
CA SER A 767 3.57 23.57 -26.86
C SER A 767 2.62 22.43 -26.46
N VAL A 768 3.14 21.20 -26.40
CA VAL A 768 2.35 20.02 -26.02
C VAL A 768 1.96 20.07 -24.54
N LEU A 769 2.85 20.54 -23.66
CA LEU A 769 2.57 20.69 -22.23
C LEU A 769 1.39 21.64 -21.98
N ILE A 770 1.34 22.79 -22.67
CA ILE A 770 0.24 23.75 -22.57
C ILE A 770 -1.06 23.13 -23.08
N MET A 771 -1.03 22.48 -24.25
CA MET A 771 -2.23 21.83 -24.83
C MET A 771 -2.79 20.74 -23.91
N ALA A 772 -1.91 19.87 -23.38
CA ALA A 772 -2.30 18.78 -22.49
C ALA A 772 -2.89 19.29 -21.17
N HIS A 773 -2.34 20.37 -20.60
CA HIS A 773 -2.87 20.98 -19.38
C HIS A 773 -4.28 21.56 -19.56
N ARG A 774 -4.64 21.96 -20.78
CA ARG A 774 -5.98 22.49 -21.11
C ARG A 774 -6.99 21.42 -21.52
N GLY A 775 -6.59 20.14 -21.49
CA GLY A 775 -7.49 19.03 -21.81
C GLY A 775 -7.64 18.74 -23.30
N TYR A 776 -6.74 19.25 -24.16
CA TYR A 776 -6.70 18.82 -25.56
C TYR A 776 -6.11 17.41 -25.66
N GLU A 777 -6.78 16.53 -26.40
CA GLU A 777 -6.34 15.15 -26.62
C GLU A 777 -5.12 15.12 -27.56
N VAL A 778 -3.94 15.00 -26.96
CA VAL A 778 -2.68 14.74 -27.68
C VAL A 778 -2.30 13.28 -27.46
N PHE A 779 -1.81 12.60 -28.49
CA PHE A 779 -1.33 11.22 -28.37
C PHE A 779 -0.11 11.15 -27.45
N TRP A 780 -0.26 10.49 -26.30
CA TRP A 780 0.77 10.31 -25.26
C TRP A 780 1.50 11.61 -24.86
N PRO A 781 0.80 12.58 -24.26
CA PRO A 781 1.33 13.93 -24.07
C PRO A 781 2.59 13.96 -23.20
N GLU A 782 2.60 13.23 -22.08
CA GLU A 782 3.75 13.20 -21.16
C GLU A 782 5.00 12.56 -21.80
N MET A 783 4.82 11.56 -22.66
CA MET A 783 5.92 10.94 -23.39
C MET A 783 6.57 11.92 -24.37
N VAL A 784 5.75 12.66 -25.11
CA VAL A 784 6.21 13.67 -26.07
C VAL A 784 6.91 14.81 -25.33
N VAL A 785 6.31 15.34 -24.28
CA VAL A 785 6.88 16.43 -23.46
C VAL A 785 8.25 16.02 -22.90
N LEU A 786 8.33 14.90 -22.18
CA LEU A 786 9.56 14.55 -21.45
C LEU A 786 10.68 14.08 -22.38
N SER A 787 10.36 13.31 -23.43
CA SER A 787 11.38 12.88 -24.40
C SER A 787 12.00 14.05 -25.16
N THR A 788 11.19 15.02 -25.58
CA THR A 788 11.66 16.22 -26.28
C THR A 788 12.40 17.17 -25.32
N TYR A 789 11.92 17.36 -24.09
CA TYR A 789 12.57 18.14 -23.05
C TYR A 789 13.97 17.63 -22.66
N TYR A 790 14.10 16.34 -22.29
CA TYR A 790 15.40 15.81 -21.86
C TYR A 790 16.41 15.80 -23.01
N SER A 791 15.95 15.52 -24.23
CA SER A 791 16.78 15.61 -25.44
C SER A 791 17.22 17.05 -25.69
N ALA A 792 16.31 18.02 -25.53
CA ALA A 792 16.61 19.44 -25.67
C ALA A 792 17.72 19.90 -24.73
N GLN A 793 17.62 19.60 -23.43
CA GLN A 793 18.60 20.01 -22.42
C GLN A 793 20.01 19.47 -22.72
N TYR A 794 20.11 18.20 -23.14
CA TYR A 794 21.39 17.60 -23.50
C TYR A 794 21.98 18.22 -24.79
N LEU A 795 21.16 18.41 -25.83
CA LEU A 795 21.60 18.98 -27.10
C LEU A 795 22.04 20.44 -26.97
N ILE A 796 21.33 21.24 -26.17
CA ILE A 796 21.71 22.63 -25.87
C ILE A 796 23.08 22.65 -25.19
N LEU A 797 23.29 21.84 -24.13
CA LEU A 797 24.57 21.77 -23.44
C LEU A 797 25.71 21.29 -24.36
N TYR A 798 25.47 20.24 -25.14
CA TYR A 798 26.45 19.70 -26.08
C TYR A 798 26.84 20.76 -27.11
N GLY A 799 25.85 21.38 -27.76
CA GLY A 799 26.08 22.41 -28.76
C GLY A 799 26.78 23.63 -28.15
N ASN A 800 26.49 23.98 -26.89
CA ASN A 800 27.18 25.05 -26.19
C ASN A 800 28.67 24.77 -26.01
N ILE A 801 29.01 23.58 -25.52
CA ILE A 801 30.39 23.13 -25.33
C ILE A 801 31.14 23.03 -26.66
N HIS A 802 30.52 22.48 -27.71
CA HIS A 802 31.16 22.27 -29.01
C HIS A 802 31.59 23.61 -29.64
N THR A 803 30.69 24.59 -29.67
CA THR A 803 30.99 25.92 -30.23
C THR A 803 31.97 26.71 -29.36
N GLY A 804 31.91 26.56 -28.03
CA GLY A 804 32.88 27.20 -27.14
C GLY A 804 34.31 26.67 -27.33
N LEU A 805 34.46 25.36 -27.61
CA LEU A 805 35.75 24.77 -27.94
C LEU A 805 36.24 25.18 -29.32
N HIS A 806 35.34 25.26 -30.32
CA HIS A 806 35.68 25.74 -31.66
C HIS A 806 36.16 27.20 -31.63
N ALA A 807 35.50 28.07 -30.86
CA ALA A 807 35.92 29.46 -30.68
C ALA A 807 37.31 29.57 -30.00
N LYS A 808 37.58 28.76 -28.97
CA LYS A 808 38.91 28.70 -28.34
C LYS A 808 40.00 28.17 -29.26
N ALA A 809 39.66 27.26 -30.16
CA ALA A 809 40.59 26.69 -31.13
C ALA A 809 41.00 27.70 -32.22
N LYS A 810 40.19 28.74 -32.48
CA LYS A 810 40.54 29.83 -33.41
C LYS A 810 41.36 30.96 -32.79
N LEU A 811 41.26 31.14 -31.47
CA LEU A 811 41.97 32.18 -30.72
C LEU A 811 43.40 31.75 -30.34
N LYS A 812 43.74 30.48 -30.58
CA LYS A 812 45.09 29.90 -30.47
C LYS A 812 45.62 29.63 -31.86
#